data_AF-A0A7J5VH52-F1
#
_entry.id   AF-A0A7J5VH52-F1
#
_cell.length_a   1.000
_cell.length_b   1.000
_cell.length_c   1.000
_cell.angle_alpha   90.00
_cell.angle_beta   90.00
_cell.angle_gamma   90.00
#
_symmetry.space_group_name_H-M   'P 1'
#
loop_
_entity.id
_entity.type
_entity.pdbx_description
1 polymer ?
#
loop_
_entity_poly.entity_id
_entity_poly.type
_entity_poly.pdbx_seq_one_letter_code
_entity_poly.pdbx_strand_id
1 'polypeptide(L)'
;MEDKTRLIEVAFPMKQASVASVHEKNVRHGHISTLHIWPARRPLAACRAALLATLLPDPGDPVKRQELLDRIGGALVMKNVKSTDNDGVSINEEKEGLAGGVLAWGQENSPDMDEFRKMILEAYGGKAPKVLDPFAGGGAIPLEAMRLGCDVTASDINPVAWFILKCTLDYPRQFAGKKWPLPDFVKEWPDFIEDLHIGKIKKRKGKETRPFFDPSQPQLFTMPDADLAWHVRAWGRWVLERARADLAARYPVIDGEPTVAYLWARTARDKMQPYGRIPLLKTFWLCKKSGRRSALMPIPKQDGTGVDFKLLDEDFFAGGIKKLHEQYPHLKSWDVTAENLNDFLNKGTMNRAGVWSPCTGRPGLIALTMDDLRRQGQQGLLGTQMTAVVVEAVKPGKKTTCKKYRLPEEQELKAAEVEIEDLEEVFKDIPFGIPDEPTPAGGGSGAARAFSLHKYGIKKWREMFTPRQLYALGVFVKHTRKAIHEIANDKRHNINEEAEAVGAYLSLVFDRLVDYSSALCTWHNTAEKMRNTFGRFALPMVWDFAEVSPVSNTTGNYGGALEWVSRYVNHGLEACLHGLEISANIQSATSISRTGIDLVLTDPPYYDAIPYSDLMDFFYVWLRRNLWGISSIVDDTIQEKLTPKWDHTRQDGELIDDESRFGGDKAASKKAYENGMAQSFQSCCGSLEKNGRMVVVFANKEVDAWETLIQALIRGGAVVTASWPIETEMPTRTRSMSSAALATSVWIVCRKRDKFAQPGWAETVFDDMRKKLFEPRVALGNKNILQYYFDLGIKGPDFIWAALGPALEAYSAHPYVKKTAGGIMEASEFLKEVRRLVLQFSLGELPGFRDIQQTTQGRGEGVDLDPVTQYYLLHRAYFGLDPAPAGACILYANACGKNETELKMVWHIIEQGGKSKKGRPAATDANPEDEESESKGNEYRLLSWRERVGRDDLGESRGGLTPPLIDRLHRLMYLFEKNRVTDVQQLFDAWALASEKAFAPLLQAVRELALRDKDDTERRIAEALASQLKVTKRTVLEDRMVNVDIGYEKKESTET
;
A
#
# COMPACT_ATOMS: atom_id res chain seq x y z
N MET A 1 21.69 3.95 -33.65
CA MET A 1 21.18 2.76 -32.94
C MET A 1 19.91 2.35 -33.65
N GLU A 2 19.84 1.14 -34.22
CA GLU A 2 18.59 0.63 -34.83
C GLU A 2 17.50 0.53 -33.76
N ASP A 3 16.25 0.89 -34.08
CA ASP A 3 15.12 0.77 -33.15
C ASP A 3 14.75 -0.70 -32.96
N LYS A 4 15.38 -1.36 -31.99
CA LYS A 4 15.05 -2.73 -31.60
C LYS A 4 13.90 -2.73 -30.60
N THR A 5 12.96 -3.64 -30.80
CA THR A 5 11.90 -3.94 -29.82
C THR A 5 12.53 -4.27 -28.47
N ARG A 6 12.03 -3.67 -27.39
CA ARG A 6 12.51 -3.96 -26.02
C ARG A 6 11.75 -5.13 -25.42
N LEU A 7 12.37 -5.87 -24.49
CA LEU A 7 11.76 -7.05 -23.88
C LEU A 7 10.40 -6.72 -23.26
N ILE A 8 10.27 -5.60 -22.54
CA ILE A 8 9.03 -5.16 -21.89
C ILE A 8 7.86 -4.90 -22.85
N GLU A 9 8.12 -4.70 -24.15
CA GLU A 9 7.07 -4.53 -25.15
C GLU A 9 6.47 -5.86 -25.62
N VAL A 10 7.10 -6.99 -25.24
CA VAL A 10 6.73 -8.35 -25.67
C VAL A 10 6.44 -9.26 -24.48
N ALA A 11 7.31 -9.28 -23.46
CA ALA A 11 7.21 -10.17 -22.32
C ALA A 11 7.78 -9.56 -21.03
N PHE A 12 7.32 -10.07 -19.88
CA PHE A 12 7.71 -9.57 -18.57
C PHE A 12 7.67 -10.68 -17.51
N PRO A 13 8.64 -10.77 -16.57
CA PRO A 13 8.67 -11.80 -15.52
C PRO A 13 7.72 -11.45 -14.37
N MET A 14 6.43 -11.34 -14.70
CA MET A 14 5.42 -10.72 -13.84
C MET A 14 5.20 -11.48 -12.53
N LYS A 15 4.96 -12.80 -12.59
CA LYS A 15 4.67 -13.59 -11.39
C LYS A 15 5.86 -13.56 -10.42
N GLN A 16 7.08 -13.63 -10.95
CA GLN A 16 8.29 -13.51 -10.15
C GLN A 16 8.45 -12.13 -9.53
N ALA A 17 8.24 -11.06 -10.31
CA ALA A 17 8.28 -9.69 -9.79
C ALA A 17 7.24 -9.45 -8.69
N SER A 18 6.02 -9.97 -8.85
CA SER A 18 4.95 -9.95 -7.85
C SER A 18 5.36 -10.63 -6.54
N VAL A 19 5.83 -11.90 -6.61
CA VAL A 19 6.26 -12.67 -5.44
C VAL A 19 7.42 -11.99 -4.70
N ALA A 20 8.42 -11.50 -5.44
CA ALA A 20 9.56 -10.78 -4.86
C ALA A 20 9.13 -9.48 -4.17
N SER A 21 8.26 -8.70 -4.82
CA SER A 21 7.74 -7.43 -4.31
C SER A 21 6.99 -7.58 -2.98
N VAL A 22 6.17 -8.64 -2.87
CA VAL A 22 5.45 -8.98 -1.64
C VAL A 22 6.42 -9.38 -0.53
N HIS A 23 7.45 -10.16 -0.83
CA HIS A 23 8.46 -10.58 0.15
C HIS A 23 9.28 -9.42 0.71
N GLU A 24 9.68 -8.48 -0.16
CA GLU A 24 10.53 -7.34 0.16
C GLU A 24 9.94 -6.44 1.28
N LYS A 25 8.62 -6.38 1.42
CA LYS A 25 7.95 -5.56 2.46
C LYS A 25 8.32 -5.91 3.90
N ASN A 26 8.88 -7.09 4.14
CA ASN A 26 9.33 -7.52 5.46
C ASN A 26 10.84 -7.37 5.68
N VAL A 27 11.58 -6.93 4.65
CA VAL A 27 13.02 -6.69 4.75
C VAL A 27 13.28 -5.44 5.58
N ARG A 28 14.16 -5.56 6.58
CA ARG A 28 14.53 -4.47 7.52
C ARG A 28 16.05 -4.31 7.66
N HIS A 29 16.82 -4.88 6.75
CA HIS A 29 18.28 -4.88 6.82
C HIS A 29 18.84 -4.27 5.54
N GLY A 30 19.39 -3.07 5.61
CA GLY A 30 19.99 -2.36 4.46
C GLY A 30 19.01 -1.84 3.42
N HIS A 31 17.71 -2.07 3.61
CA HIS A 31 16.68 -1.69 2.65
C HIS A 31 16.39 -0.18 2.69
N ILE A 32 16.15 0.46 1.54
CA ILE A 32 15.87 1.91 1.45
C ILE A 32 14.67 2.35 2.33
N SER A 33 13.72 1.46 2.58
CA SER A 33 12.59 1.71 3.48
C SER A 33 12.97 1.84 4.96
N THR A 34 14.20 1.51 5.35
CA THR A 34 14.76 1.78 6.69
C THR A 34 15.51 3.11 6.77
N LEU A 35 15.81 3.75 5.63
CA LEU A 35 16.42 5.07 5.56
C LEU A 35 15.43 6.17 5.97
N HIS A 36 14.38 6.40 5.20
CA HIS A 36 13.30 7.36 5.51
C HIS A 36 11.90 6.83 5.21
N ILE A 37 10.89 7.38 5.89
CA ILE A 37 9.47 7.07 5.68
C ILE A 37 8.96 7.93 4.53
N TRP A 38 8.69 7.29 3.38
CA TRP A 38 8.16 7.97 2.21
C TRP A 38 6.85 7.31 1.77
N PRO A 39 5.80 8.08 1.43
CA PRO A 39 4.54 7.53 0.95
C PRO A 39 4.69 6.75 -0.37
N ALA A 40 3.93 5.65 -0.49
CA ALA A 40 3.76 4.88 -1.72
C ALA A 40 5.05 4.42 -2.44
N ARG A 41 6.19 4.25 -1.74
CA ARG A 41 7.44 3.78 -2.35
C ARG A 41 7.25 2.43 -3.05
N ARG A 42 7.68 2.32 -4.31
CA ARG A 42 7.60 1.08 -5.09
C ARG A 42 8.60 0.02 -4.61
N PRO A 43 8.25 -1.28 -4.70
CA PRO A 43 9.18 -2.36 -4.42
C PRO A 43 10.37 -2.36 -5.39
N LEU A 44 11.58 -2.53 -4.87
CA LEU A 44 12.82 -2.54 -5.66
C LEU A 44 12.82 -3.69 -6.66
N ALA A 45 12.29 -4.86 -6.28
CA ALA A 45 12.14 -5.99 -7.21
C ALA A 45 11.33 -5.65 -8.47
N ALA A 46 10.21 -4.92 -8.33
CA ALA A 46 9.39 -4.48 -9.46
C ALA A 46 10.15 -3.45 -10.31
N CYS A 47 10.80 -2.47 -9.68
CA CYS A 47 11.63 -1.48 -10.37
C CYS A 47 12.76 -2.15 -11.17
N ARG A 48 13.48 -3.10 -10.58
CA ARG A 48 14.55 -3.87 -11.23
C ARG A 48 14.05 -4.65 -12.43
N ALA A 49 12.93 -5.36 -12.29
CA ALA A 49 12.32 -6.11 -13.38
C ALA A 49 11.92 -5.20 -14.54
N ALA A 50 11.29 -4.06 -14.26
CA ALA A 50 10.92 -3.07 -15.26
C ALA A 50 12.12 -2.45 -15.97
N LEU A 51 13.17 -2.08 -15.22
CA LEU A 51 14.40 -1.55 -15.80
C LEU A 51 15.09 -2.57 -16.70
N LEU A 52 15.30 -3.80 -16.22
CA LEU A 52 15.92 -4.87 -17.03
C LEU A 52 15.12 -5.15 -18.30
N ALA A 53 13.79 -5.31 -18.19
CA ALA A 53 12.95 -5.58 -19.35
C ALA A 53 12.89 -4.39 -20.33
N THR A 54 13.03 -3.16 -19.85
CA THR A 54 13.00 -1.97 -20.74
C THR A 54 14.33 -1.70 -21.40
N LEU A 55 15.44 -1.90 -20.67
CA LEU A 55 16.78 -1.62 -21.17
C LEU A 55 17.29 -2.71 -22.11
N LEU A 56 16.92 -3.98 -21.88
CA LEU A 56 17.36 -5.09 -22.73
C LEU A 56 16.50 -5.21 -24.00
N PRO A 57 17.12 -5.42 -25.17
CA PRO A 57 16.39 -5.71 -26.39
C PRO A 57 15.73 -7.10 -26.30
N ASP A 58 14.60 -7.24 -26.97
CA ASP A 58 13.97 -8.53 -27.18
C ASP A 58 14.88 -9.41 -28.08
N PRO A 59 15.17 -10.67 -27.71
CA PRO A 59 16.02 -11.54 -28.53
C PRO A 59 15.35 -12.03 -29.82
N GLY A 60 14.06 -11.74 -30.04
CA GLY A 60 13.27 -12.19 -31.20
C GLY A 60 12.83 -13.65 -31.10
N ASP A 61 13.67 -14.52 -30.55
CA ASP A 61 13.43 -15.95 -30.40
C ASP A 61 12.67 -16.30 -29.09
N PRO A 62 11.56 -17.07 -29.14
CA PRO A 62 10.79 -17.48 -27.97
C PRO A 62 11.57 -18.22 -26.89
N VAL A 63 12.52 -19.09 -27.25
CA VAL A 63 13.29 -19.89 -26.28
C VAL A 63 14.28 -18.99 -25.56
N LYS A 64 15.08 -18.21 -26.31
CA LYS A 64 16.02 -17.24 -25.72
C LYS A 64 15.32 -16.18 -24.87
N ARG A 65 14.09 -15.80 -25.24
CA ARG A 65 13.27 -14.89 -24.43
C ARG A 65 12.90 -15.51 -23.10
N GLN A 66 12.44 -16.77 -23.10
CA GLN A 66 12.11 -17.46 -21.87
C GLN A 66 13.35 -17.64 -20.98
N GLU A 67 14.49 -18.03 -21.55
CA GLU A 67 15.77 -18.09 -20.82
C GLU A 67 16.13 -16.75 -20.17
N LEU A 68 15.97 -15.64 -20.90
CA LEU A 68 16.22 -14.31 -20.37
C LEU A 68 15.25 -13.96 -19.23
N LEU A 69 13.96 -14.28 -19.36
CA LEU A 69 12.97 -14.06 -18.30
C LEU A 69 13.27 -14.90 -17.06
N ASP A 70 13.69 -16.15 -17.23
CA ASP A 70 14.05 -17.05 -16.14
C ASP A 70 15.33 -16.59 -15.43
N ARG A 71 16.31 -16.04 -16.17
CA ARG A 71 17.50 -15.39 -15.59
C ARG A 71 17.17 -14.12 -14.83
N ILE A 72 16.19 -13.33 -15.29
CA ILE A 72 15.75 -12.15 -14.56
C ILE A 72 14.97 -12.58 -13.31
N GLY A 73 13.87 -13.31 -13.48
CA GLY A 73 12.89 -13.60 -12.45
C GLY A 73 13.22 -14.77 -11.52
N GLY A 74 13.99 -15.76 -11.98
CA GLY A 74 14.22 -17.01 -11.27
C GLY A 74 13.02 -17.97 -11.35
N ALA A 75 13.18 -19.13 -10.70
CA ALA A 75 12.15 -20.16 -10.63
C ALA A 75 11.24 -19.95 -9.40
N LEU A 76 9.93 -20.17 -9.58
CA LEU A 76 8.96 -20.16 -8.49
C LEU A 76 9.07 -21.45 -7.68
N VAL A 77 9.21 -21.31 -6.36
CA VAL A 77 9.33 -22.43 -5.42
C VAL A 77 8.42 -22.25 -4.21
N MET A 78 7.87 -23.33 -3.68
CA MET A 78 7.09 -23.31 -2.44
C MET A 78 8.05 -23.37 -1.24
N LYS A 79 7.94 -22.40 -0.32
CA LYS A 79 8.73 -22.35 0.92
C LYS A 79 7.81 -22.45 2.13
N ASN A 80 8.19 -23.29 3.09
CA ASN A 80 7.53 -23.38 4.38
C ASN A 80 7.99 -22.23 5.28
N VAL A 81 7.07 -21.30 5.60
CA VAL A 81 7.34 -20.15 6.46
C VAL A 81 6.66 -20.39 7.81
N LYS A 82 7.46 -20.41 8.88
CA LYS A 82 6.94 -20.35 10.25
C LYS A 82 6.45 -18.94 10.53
N SER A 83 5.15 -18.74 10.66
CA SER A 83 4.57 -17.52 11.22
C SER A 83 4.05 -17.81 12.63
N THR A 84 3.79 -16.74 13.38
CA THR A 84 3.19 -16.83 14.71
C THR A 84 1.84 -16.14 14.64
N ASP A 85 0.78 -16.82 15.03
CA ASP A 85 -0.55 -16.22 15.07
C ASP A 85 -0.66 -15.14 16.16
N ASN A 86 -1.81 -14.49 16.24
CA ASN A 86 -2.06 -13.41 17.21
C ASN A 86 -2.00 -13.91 18.68
N ASP A 87 -2.09 -15.22 18.90
CA ASP A 87 -2.08 -15.86 20.22
C ASP A 87 -0.69 -16.41 20.58
N GLY A 88 0.31 -16.26 19.70
CA GLY A 88 1.68 -16.70 19.94
C GLY A 88 1.96 -18.14 19.51
N VAL A 89 1.03 -18.81 18.82
CA VAL A 89 1.19 -20.18 18.31
C VAL A 89 1.92 -20.16 16.98
N SER A 90 2.94 -21.01 16.85
CA SER A 90 3.66 -21.16 15.58
C SER A 90 2.83 -21.95 14.59
N ILE A 91 2.49 -21.32 13.46
CA ILE A 91 1.83 -21.95 12.32
C ILE A 91 2.84 -22.07 11.16
N ASN A 92 2.79 -23.17 10.42
CA ASN A 92 3.55 -23.32 9.18
C ASN A 92 2.64 -22.94 8.02
N GLU A 93 2.99 -21.87 7.31
CA GLU A 93 2.31 -21.46 6.09
C GLU A 93 3.22 -21.76 4.89
N GLU A 94 2.70 -22.48 3.90
CA GLU A 94 3.34 -22.59 2.60
C GLU A 94 3.18 -21.27 1.83
N LYS A 95 4.29 -20.67 1.40
CA LYS A 95 4.30 -19.43 0.59
C LYS A 95 5.14 -19.61 -0.66
N GLU A 96 4.68 -19.03 -1.76
CA GLU A 96 5.49 -18.91 -2.97
C GLU A 96 6.72 -18.02 -2.67
N GLY A 97 7.86 -18.42 -3.23
CA GLY A 97 9.11 -17.68 -3.19
C GLY A 97 9.91 -17.92 -4.48
N LEU A 98 11.10 -17.34 -4.53
CA LEU A 98 11.99 -17.49 -5.68
C LEU A 98 13.26 -18.27 -5.35
N ALA A 99 13.77 -18.99 -6.34
CA ALA A 99 15.08 -19.63 -6.38
C ALA A 99 15.82 -19.21 -7.67
N GLY A 100 17.04 -18.69 -7.51
CA GLY A 100 17.79 -18.08 -8.61
C GLY A 100 17.20 -16.73 -9.04
N GLY A 101 17.70 -16.21 -10.17
CA GLY A 101 17.36 -14.91 -10.71
C GLY A 101 17.89 -13.74 -9.88
N VAL A 102 17.61 -12.52 -10.35
CA VAL A 102 18.13 -11.28 -9.75
C VAL A 102 17.06 -10.45 -9.04
N LEU A 103 15.78 -10.84 -9.05
CA LEU A 103 14.71 -10.03 -8.43
C LEU A 103 14.62 -10.17 -6.90
N ALA A 104 15.09 -11.29 -6.33
CA ALA A 104 15.02 -11.51 -4.89
C ALA A 104 15.97 -10.56 -4.12
N TRP A 105 15.55 -10.12 -2.93
CA TRP A 105 16.42 -9.35 -2.03
C TRP A 105 17.67 -10.17 -1.65
N GLY A 106 18.84 -9.54 -1.70
CA GLY A 106 20.14 -10.18 -1.50
C GLY A 106 20.83 -10.62 -2.80
N GLN A 107 20.20 -10.46 -3.97
CA GLN A 107 20.77 -10.76 -5.29
C GLN A 107 21.23 -9.51 -6.06
N GLU A 108 21.12 -8.32 -5.47
CA GLU A 108 21.50 -7.05 -6.09
C GLU A 108 22.98 -6.94 -6.49
N ASN A 109 23.84 -7.77 -5.90
CA ASN A 109 25.27 -7.86 -6.19
C ASN A 109 25.67 -9.27 -6.69
N SER A 110 24.73 -10.05 -7.25
CA SER A 110 25.05 -11.37 -7.80
C SER A 110 25.89 -11.26 -9.08
N PRO A 111 26.65 -12.30 -9.47
CA PRO A 111 27.39 -12.30 -10.74
C PRO A 111 26.50 -12.08 -11.97
N ASP A 112 25.23 -12.53 -11.92
CA ASP A 112 24.26 -12.28 -12.99
C ASP A 112 23.99 -10.77 -13.19
N MET A 113 24.05 -9.96 -12.13
CA MET A 113 23.91 -8.50 -12.25
C MET A 113 25.05 -7.88 -13.05
N ASP A 114 26.28 -8.39 -12.93
CA ASP A 114 27.41 -7.93 -13.75
C ASP A 114 27.22 -8.28 -15.22
N GLU A 115 26.70 -9.47 -15.52
CA GLU A 115 26.35 -9.84 -16.89
C GLU A 115 25.24 -8.96 -17.46
N PHE A 116 24.20 -8.65 -16.67
CA PHE A 116 23.15 -7.74 -17.10
C PHE A 116 23.67 -6.32 -17.36
N ARG A 117 24.56 -5.78 -16.51
CA ARG A 117 25.22 -4.49 -16.75
C ARG A 117 25.96 -4.50 -18.09
N LYS A 118 26.70 -5.58 -18.39
CA LYS A 118 27.42 -5.74 -19.67
C LYS A 118 26.44 -5.81 -20.86
N MET A 119 25.39 -6.61 -20.76
CA MET A 119 24.36 -6.72 -21.81
C MET A 119 23.67 -5.38 -22.08
N ILE A 120 23.36 -4.60 -21.03
CA ILE A 120 22.82 -3.26 -21.14
C ILE A 120 23.83 -2.36 -21.85
N LEU A 121 25.08 -2.32 -21.40
CA LEU A 121 26.13 -1.49 -22.00
C LEU A 121 26.33 -1.81 -23.50
N GLU A 122 26.33 -3.08 -23.88
CA GLU A 122 26.39 -3.53 -25.28
C GLU A 122 25.16 -3.09 -26.09
N ALA A 123 23.95 -3.21 -25.52
CA ALA A 123 22.71 -2.79 -26.16
C ALA A 123 22.68 -1.27 -26.45
N TYR A 124 23.42 -0.48 -25.68
CA TYR A 124 23.55 0.97 -25.85
C TYR A 124 24.89 1.40 -26.47
N GLY A 125 25.59 0.48 -27.16
CA GLY A 125 26.77 0.80 -27.95
C GLY A 125 27.99 1.20 -27.11
N GLY A 126 28.15 0.59 -25.93
CA GLY A 126 29.27 0.85 -25.03
C GLY A 126 29.07 2.04 -24.09
N LYS A 127 27.87 2.65 -24.06
CA LYS A 127 27.56 3.82 -23.23
C LYS A 127 26.50 3.47 -22.18
N ALA A 128 26.65 4.02 -20.98
CA ALA A 128 25.64 3.91 -19.94
C ALA A 128 24.34 4.59 -20.42
N PRO A 129 23.18 3.89 -20.38
CA PRO A 129 21.92 4.50 -20.78
C PRO A 129 21.50 5.58 -19.79
N LYS A 130 20.92 6.66 -20.30
CA LYS A 130 20.41 7.78 -19.51
C LYS A 130 19.00 7.47 -19.04
N VAL A 131 18.82 7.36 -17.72
CA VAL A 131 17.54 7.08 -17.06
C VAL A 131 17.08 8.30 -16.27
N LEU A 132 15.83 8.71 -16.47
CA LEU A 132 15.21 9.82 -15.75
C LEU A 132 13.97 9.35 -14.97
N ASP A 133 13.88 9.78 -13.73
CA ASP A 133 12.64 9.76 -12.94
C ASP A 133 12.32 11.20 -12.45
N PRO A 134 11.32 11.89 -13.01
CA PRO A 134 10.93 13.24 -12.62
C PRO A 134 9.97 13.30 -11.42
N PHE A 135 9.52 12.15 -10.91
CA PHE A 135 8.71 12.01 -9.69
C PHE A 135 9.39 11.04 -8.72
N ALA A 136 10.70 11.22 -8.54
CA ALA A 136 11.55 10.20 -7.94
C ALA A 136 11.22 9.90 -6.47
N GLY A 137 10.62 10.86 -5.74
CA GLY A 137 10.12 10.69 -4.39
C GLY A 137 11.10 9.95 -3.47
N GLY A 138 10.72 8.73 -3.08
CA GLY A 138 11.48 7.90 -2.14
C GLY A 138 12.68 7.16 -2.74
N GLY A 139 12.99 7.31 -4.03
CA GLY A 139 14.25 6.90 -4.67
C GLY A 139 14.38 5.45 -5.15
N ALA A 140 13.29 4.68 -5.21
CA ALA A 140 13.35 3.24 -5.54
C ALA A 140 13.79 2.97 -6.99
N ILE A 141 13.15 3.63 -7.96
CA ILE A 141 13.48 3.52 -9.39
C ILE A 141 14.93 3.95 -9.67
N PRO A 142 15.37 5.17 -9.27
CA PRO A 142 16.73 5.61 -9.59
C PRO A 142 17.81 4.77 -8.88
N LEU A 143 17.54 4.22 -7.68
CA LEU A 143 18.48 3.33 -7.00
C LEU A 143 18.73 2.03 -7.80
N GLU A 144 17.68 1.42 -8.32
CA GLU A 144 17.82 0.21 -9.14
C GLU A 144 18.42 0.51 -10.51
N ALA A 145 18.12 1.67 -11.11
CA ALA A 145 18.75 2.10 -12.37
C ALA A 145 20.27 2.28 -12.19
N MET A 146 20.67 2.90 -11.08
CA MET A 146 22.07 3.06 -10.71
C MET A 146 22.75 1.71 -10.54
N ARG A 147 22.11 0.74 -9.85
CA ARG A 147 22.64 -0.62 -9.70
C ARG A 147 22.84 -1.34 -11.02
N LEU A 148 22.09 -1.00 -12.06
CA LEU A 148 22.21 -1.57 -13.39
C LEU A 148 23.24 -0.84 -14.28
N GLY A 149 24.00 0.12 -13.74
CA GLY A 149 25.05 0.81 -14.48
C GLY A 149 24.54 1.96 -15.35
N CYS A 150 23.36 2.51 -15.05
CA CYS A 150 22.78 3.63 -15.80
C CYS A 150 23.35 4.98 -15.34
N ASP A 151 23.31 5.98 -16.23
CA ASP A 151 23.46 7.41 -15.89
C ASP A 151 22.10 7.93 -15.43
N VAL A 152 21.98 8.22 -14.13
CA VAL A 152 20.68 8.43 -13.48
C VAL A 152 20.44 9.89 -13.17
N THR A 153 19.28 10.40 -13.58
CA THR A 153 18.73 11.68 -13.12
C THR A 153 17.46 11.42 -12.32
N ALA A 154 17.50 11.74 -11.03
CA ALA A 154 16.33 11.69 -10.16
C ALA A 154 15.93 13.13 -9.83
N SER A 155 14.67 13.48 -10.06
CA SER A 155 14.16 14.83 -9.76
C SER A 155 12.85 14.74 -8.97
N ASP A 156 12.65 15.71 -8.09
CA ASP A 156 11.40 15.91 -7.39
C ASP A 156 11.25 17.39 -7.02
N ILE A 157 10.03 17.93 -6.95
CA ILE A 157 9.80 19.30 -6.51
C ILE A 157 9.84 19.43 -4.99
N ASN A 158 9.64 18.33 -4.27
CA ASN A 158 9.59 18.30 -2.81
C ASN A 158 11.01 18.29 -2.21
N PRO A 159 11.40 19.28 -1.40
CA PRO A 159 12.71 19.33 -0.75
C PRO A 159 13.06 18.09 0.09
N VAL A 160 12.06 17.46 0.72
CA VAL A 160 12.28 16.24 1.53
C VAL A 160 12.56 15.05 0.62
N ALA A 161 11.88 14.92 -0.53
CA ALA A 161 12.22 13.90 -1.53
C ALA A 161 13.64 14.09 -2.05
N TRP A 162 13.97 15.30 -2.49
CA TRP A 162 15.32 15.65 -2.95
C TRP A 162 16.39 15.30 -1.92
N PHE A 163 16.16 15.64 -0.65
CA PHE A 163 17.08 15.32 0.43
C PHE A 163 17.26 13.81 0.63
N ILE A 164 16.17 13.03 0.57
CA ILE A 164 16.23 11.56 0.59
C ILE A 164 17.02 11.04 -0.61
N LEU A 165 16.86 11.62 -1.80
CA LEU A 165 17.59 11.22 -3.01
C LEU A 165 19.10 11.49 -2.88
N LYS A 166 19.50 12.62 -2.30
CA LYS A 166 20.91 12.91 -1.96
C LYS A 166 21.51 11.81 -1.07
N CYS A 167 20.77 11.40 -0.04
CA CYS A 167 21.19 10.33 0.87
C CYS A 167 21.11 8.92 0.27
N THR A 168 20.25 8.73 -0.73
CA THR A 168 20.01 7.45 -1.38
C THR A 168 21.05 7.18 -2.46
N LEU A 169 21.42 8.21 -3.22
CA LEU A 169 22.17 8.08 -4.48
C LEU A 169 23.49 8.87 -4.46
N ASP A 170 23.46 10.14 -4.08
CA ASP A 170 24.61 11.05 -4.29
C ASP A 170 25.71 10.88 -3.24
N TYR A 171 25.41 10.95 -1.94
CA TYR A 171 26.43 10.73 -0.91
C TYR A 171 27.03 9.32 -0.96
N PRO A 172 26.26 8.24 -1.16
CA PRO A 172 26.85 6.92 -1.37
C PRO A 172 27.82 6.88 -2.55
N ARG A 173 27.50 7.55 -3.66
CA ARG A 173 28.39 7.69 -4.84
C ARG A 173 29.66 8.46 -4.52
N GLN A 174 29.54 9.58 -3.81
CA GLN A 174 30.67 10.42 -3.43
C GLN A 174 31.64 9.73 -2.48
N PHE A 175 31.14 8.86 -1.59
CA PHE A 175 31.93 8.25 -0.50
C PHE A 175 32.20 6.75 -0.67
N ALA A 176 31.69 6.11 -1.74
CA ALA A 176 32.00 4.71 -2.03
C ALA A 176 33.52 4.47 -2.11
N GLY A 177 34.00 3.45 -1.39
CA GLY A 177 35.43 3.11 -1.33
C GLY A 177 36.32 4.07 -0.51
N LYS A 178 35.81 5.24 -0.10
CA LYS A 178 36.57 6.20 0.72
C LYS A 178 36.56 5.75 2.18
N LYS A 179 37.72 5.87 2.83
CA LYS A 179 37.89 5.67 4.28
C LYS A 179 38.79 6.75 4.82
N TRP A 180 38.51 7.19 6.05
CA TRP A 180 39.30 8.21 6.73
C TRP A 180 39.26 8.00 8.25
N PRO A 181 40.24 8.55 9.00
CA PRO A 181 40.38 8.27 10.42
C PRO A 181 39.16 8.69 11.22
N LEU A 182 38.68 7.81 12.10
CA LEU A 182 37.60 8.15 13.03
C LEU A 182 38.01 9.28 14.01
N PRO A 183 37.05 10.02 14.57
CA PRO A 183 37.31 11.02 15.60
C PRO A 183 37.94 10.42 16.87
N ASP A 184 38.81 11.19 17.55
CA ASP A 184 39.56 10.72 18.72
C ASP A 184 38.67 10.31 19.91
N PHE A 185 37.48 10.90 20.06
CA PHE A 185 36.55 10.54 21.14
C PHE A 185 36.12 9.06 21.08
N VAL A 186 36.23 8.41 19.92
CA VAL A 186 35.90 6.98 19.76
C VAL A 186 36.86 6.09 20.58
N LYS A 187 38.04 6.58 20.95
CA LYS A 187 38.99 5.88 21.85
C LYS A 187 38.36 5.54 23.21
N GLU A 188 37.37 6.31 23.64
CA GLU A 188 36.63 6.07 24.88
C GLU A 188 35.61 4.93 24.79
N TRP A 189 35.41 4.34 23.59
CA TRP A 189 34.42 3.29 23.33
C TRP A 189 35.08 1.97 22.85
N PRO A 190 35.65 1.16 23.77
CA PRO A 190 36.28 -0.13 23.41
C PRO A 190 35.34 -1.08 22.67
N ASP A 191 34.06 -1.04 22.99
CA ASP A 191 33.02 -1.85 22.35
C ASP A 191 32.77 -1.45 20.89
N PHE A 192 32.87 -0.16 20.58
CA PHE A 192 32.78 0.36 19.23
C PHE A 192 33.99 -0.06 18.39
N ILE A 193 35.20 0.05 18.97
CA ILE A 193 36.44 -0.36 18.31
C ILE A 193 36.40 -1.87 18.02
N GLU A 194 35.94 -2.69 18.97
CA GLU A 194 35.75 -4.13 18.75
C GLU A 194 34.80 -4.39 17.57
N ASP A 195 33.65 -3.73 17.53
CA ASP A 195 32.68 -3.90 16.45
C ASP A 195 33.23 -3.48 15.08
N LEU A 196 34.01 -2.39 15.06
CA LEU A 196 34.70 -1.90 13.85
C LEU A 196 35.70 -2.94 13.32
N HIS A 197 36.54 -3.51 14.19
CA HIS A 197 37.51 -4.54 13.78
C HIS A 197 36.84 -5.79 13.23
N ILE A 198 35.66 -6.15 13.75
CA ILE A 198 34.88 -7.31 13.29
C ILE A 198 34.05 -6.94 12.04
N GLY A 199 33.90 -5.65 11.74
CA GLY A 199 33.09 -5.14 10.64
C GLY A 199 31.58 -5.26 10.86
N LYS A 200 31.13 -5.53 12.10
CA LYS A 200 29.69 -5.65 12.42
C LYS A 200 29.39 -5.29 13.86
N ILE A 201 28.25 -4.63 14.07
CA ILE A 201 27.74 -4.31 15.41
C ILE A 201 27.30 -5.60 16.13
N LYS A 202 27.96 -5.95 17.24
CA LYS A 202 27.53 -7.05 18.10
C LYS A 202 26.32 -6.64 18.93
N LYS A 203 25.29 -7.49 18.95
CA LYS A 203 24.19 -7.36 19.92
C LYS A 203 24.69 -7.77 21.31
N ARG A 204 25.08 -6.79 22.13
CA ARG A 204 25.43 -6.98 23.53
C ARG A 204 24.14 -7.03 24.38
N LYS A 205 23.99 -8.03 25.24
CA LYS A 205 22.88 -8.14 26.22
C LYS A 205 23.43 -7.85 27.62
N GLY A 206 23.05 -6.72 28.23
CA GLY A 206 23.37 -6.39 29.62
C GLY A 206 24.48 -5.35 29.83
N LYS A 207 24.66 -4.95 31.10
CA LYS A 207 25.52 -3.86 31.64
C LYS A 207 27.04 -4.14 31.63
N GLU A 208 27.55 -5.07 30.83
CA GLU A 208 29.00 -5.34 30.82
C GLU A 208 29.72 -4.58 29.72
N THR A 209 30.33 -3.44 30.08
CA THR A 209 31.48 -2.89 29.37
C THR A 209 32.74 -3.36 30.11
N ARG A 210 33.41 -4.39 29.61
CA ARG A 210 34.82 -4.62 29.98
C ARG A 210 35.66 -3.66 29.14
N PRO A 211 36.46 -2.76 29.74
CA PRO A 211 37.43 -2.01 28.96
C PRO A 211 38.45 -3.00 28.39
N PHE A 212 38.58 -3.07 27.07
CA PHE A 212 39.65 -3.80 26.39
C PHE A 212 40.86 -2.88 26.16
N PHE A 213 41.23 -2.06 27.15
CA PHE A 213 42.44 -1.26 27.09
C PHE A 213 43.05 -1.10 28.48
N ASP A 214 44.32 -1.45 28.59
CA ASP A 214 45.19 -1.08 29.69
C ASP A 214 45.38 0.45 29.67
N PRO A 215 45.03 1.19 30.74
CA PRO A 215 45.19 2.64 30.84
C PRO A 215 46.64 3.15 30.63
N SER A 216 47.63 2.25 30.57
CA SER A 216 49.03 2.59 30.32
C SER A 216 49.43 2.70 28.84
N GLN A 217 48.56 2.37 27.87
CA GLN A 217 48.85 2.44 26.42
C GLN A 217 48.08 3.47 25.53
N PRO A 218 47.54 4.62 26.00
CA PRO A 218 46.78 5.51 25.11
C PRO A 218 47.63 6.32 24.11
N GLN A 219 48.96 6.40 24.26
CA GLN A 219 49.76 7.43 23.59
C GLN A 219 50.30 7.08 22.19
N LEU A 220 50.00 5.88 21.64
CA LEU A 220 50.50 5.45 20.32
C LEU A 220 49.42 4.82 19.39
N PHE A 221 48.13 4.87 19.76
CA PHE A 221 47.07 4.31 18.93
C PHE A 221 46.60 5.30 17.86
N THR A 222 47.04 5.10 16.62
CA THR A 222 46.50 5.78 15.44
C THR A 222 45.06 5.30 15.21
N MET A 223 44.12 6.23 15.01
CA MET A 223 42.73 5.85 14.78
C MET A 223 42.56 5.07 13.48
N PRO A 224 41.79 3.97 13.46
CA PRO A 224 41.52 3.23 12.24
C PRO A 224 40.71 4.08 11.25
N ASP A 225 41.06 3.94 9.98
CA ASP A 225 40.27 4.48 8.88
C ASP A 225 38.95 3.71 8.76
N ALA A 226 37.85 4.44 8.66
CA ALA A 226 36.53 3.86 8.53
C ALA A 226 35.73 4.54 7.41
N ASP A 227 34.74 3.82 6.88
CA ASP A 227 33.84 4.36 5.86
C ASP A 227 32.76 5.28 6.46
N LEU A 228 32.02 5.94 5.58
CA LEU A 228 30.96 6.89 5.96
C LEU A 228 29.95 6.31 6.94
N ALA A 229 29.60 5.03 6.82
CA ALA A 229 28.60 4.44 7.71
C ALA A 229 29.12 4.29 9.13
N TRP A 230 30.40 4.01 9.32
CA TRP A 230 31.03 4.02 10.64
C TRP A 230 31.16 5.44 11.22
N HIS A 231 31.43 6.44 10.39
CA HIS A 231 31.40 7.85 10.81
C HIS A 231 30.01 8.27 11.28
N VAL A 232 28.95 7.89 10.53
CA VAL A 232 27.56 8.12 10.94
C VAL A 232 27.26 7.45 12.29
N ARG A 233 27.70 6.20 12.51
CA ARG A 233 27.54 5.51 13.80
C ARG A 233 28.28 6.22 14.93
N ALA A 234 29.51 6.67 14.70
CA ALA A 234 30.33 7.34 15.71
C ALA A 234 29.70 8.66 16.15
N TRP A 235 29.37 9.53 15.19
CA TRP A 235 28.74 10.82 15.48
C TRP A 235 27.31 10.66 15.99
N GLY A 236 26.57 9.66 15.53
CA GLY A 236 25.24 9.37 16.07
C GLY A 236 25.30 8.92 17.54
N ARG A 237 26.27 8.08 17.91
CA ARG A 237 26.49 7.72 19.32
C ARG A 237 26.92 8.94 20.15
N TRP A 238 27.76 9.80 19.60
CA TRP A 238 28.20 11.05 20.24
C TRP A 238 27.02 11.97 20.55
N VAL A 239 26.07 12.11 19.62
CA VAL A 239 24.82 12.85 19.80
C VAL A 239 23.96 12.18 20.87
N LEU A 240 23.79 10.86 20.80
CA LEU A 240 22.98 10.10 21.76
C LEU A 240 23.48 10.21 23.21
N GLU A 241 24.80 10.15 23.44
CA GLU A 241 25.37 10.25 24.79
C GLU A 241 25.14 11.63 25.41
N ARG A 242 25.27 12.70 24.63
CA ARG A 242 24.98 14.08 25.07
C ARG A 242 23.50 14.33 25.27
N ALA A 243 22.66 13.89 24.33
CA ALA A 243 21.21 13.97 24.49
C ALA A 243 20.75 13.17 25.72
N ARG A 244 21.35 12.00 25.99
CA ARG A 244 21.07 11.23 27.21
C ARG A 244 21.43 11.99 28.48
N ALA A 245 22.55 12.70 28.51
CA ALA A 245 22.93 13.53 29.66
C ALA A 245 21.92 14.65 29.91
N ASP A 246 21.58 15.42 28.87
CA ASP A 246 20.64 16.55 28.96
C ASP A 246 19.19 16.11 29.27
N LEU A 247 18.81 14.89 28.89
CA LEU A 247 17.47 14.34 29.08
C LEU A 247 17.32 13.44 30.31
N ALA A 248 18.39 13.20 31.07
CA ALA A 248 18.37 12.29 32.22
C ALA A 248 17.30 12.69 33.26
N ALA A 249 17.14 13.98 33.54
CA ALA A 249 16.13 14.49 34.47
C ALA A 249 14.68 14.39 33.94
N ARG A 250 14.50 14.35 32.61
CA ARG A 250 13.18 14.32 31.95
C ARG A 250 12.63 12.90 31.76
N TYR A 251 13.52 11.91 31.75
CA TYR A 251 13.20 10.49 31.60
C TYR A 251 13.85 9.64 32.72
N PRO A 252 13.39 9.76 33.98
CA PRO A 252 13.98 9.06 35.11
C PRO A 252 13.80 7.54 35.00
N VAL A 253 14.74 6.80 35.60
CA VAL A 253 14.65 5.35 35.78
C VAL A 253 14.28 5.08 37.24
N ILE A 254 13.11 4.48 37.45
CA ILE A 254 12.57 4.16 38.77
C ILE A 254 12.84 2.67 39.07
N ASP A 255 13.24 2.35 40.30
CA ASP A 255 13.53 0.97 40.77
C ASP A 255 14.52 0.16 39.92
N GLY A 256 15.35 0.85 39.13
CA GLY A 256 16.23 0.19 38.16
C GLY A 256 15.51 -0.51 37.00
N GLU A 257 14.19 -0.32 36.85
CA GLU A 257 13.37 -0.80 35.75
C GLU A 257 13.35 0.26 34.62
N PRO A 258 14.02 0.04 33.47
CA PRO A 258 14.07 1.04 32.40
C PRO A 258 12.69 1.33 31.82
N THR A 259 12.33 2.61 31.74
CA THR A 259 11.07 3.05 31.12
C THR A 259 11.09 2.82 29.61
N VAL A 260 10.03 2.20 29.13
CA VAL A 260 9.78 1.86 27.73
C VAL A 260 8.92 2.94 27.10
N ALA A 261 7.77 3.21 27.70
CA ALA A 261 6.82 4.21 27.22
C ALA A 261 5.95 4.77 28.35
N TYR A 262 5.50 6.01 28.19
CA TYR A 262 4.47 6.64 29.01
C TYR A 262 3.18 6.64 28.20
N LEU A 263 2.09 6.17 28.79
CA LEU A 263 0.77 6.15 28.19
C LEU A 263 -0.03 7.35 28.69
N TRP A 264 -0.64 8.06 27.76
CA TRP A 264 -1.32 9.32 28.01
C TRP A 264 -2.74 9.28 27.45
N ALA A 265 -3.67 9.92 28.15
CA ALA A 265 -4.98 10.25 27.63
C ALA A 265 -5.11 11.77 27.50
N ARG A 266 -5.63 12.25 26.36
CA ARG A 266 -6.16 13.61 26.29
C ARG A 266 -7.36 13.72 27.21
N THR A 267 -7.63 14.91 27.75
CA THR A 267 -8.75 15.15 28.65
C THR A 267 -9.63 16.27 28.13
N ALA A 268 -10.95 16.12 28.27
CA ALA A 268 -11.95 17.14 27.94
C ALA A 268 -12.68 17.60 29.20
N ARG A 269 -13.23 18.82 29.19
CA ARG A 269 -14.07 19.32 30.29
C ARG A 269 -15.45 18.70 30.23
N ASP A 270 -15.95 18.24 31.37
CA ASP A 270 -17.33 17.80 31.52
C ASP A 270 -18.30 18.98 31.38
N LYS A 271 -19.47 18.76 30.75
CA LYS A 271 -20.53 19.76 30.65
C LYS A 271 -21.27 19.97 31.97
N MET A 272 -21.46 18.90 32.72
CA MET A 272 -22.27 18.90 33.95
C MET A 272 -21.45 19.30 35.18
N GLN A 273 -20.12 19.21 35.09
CA GLN A 273 -19.20 19.64 36.14
C GLN A 273 -18.13 20.56 35.56
N PRO A 274 -18.18 21.88 35.82
CA PRO A 274 -17.30 22.88 35.20
C PRO A 274 -15.79 22.63 35.37
N TYR A 275 -15.40 21.96 36.46
CA TYR A 275 -14.01 21.61 36.79
C TYR A 275 -13.67 20.13 36.51
N GLY A 276 -14.66 19.31 36.13
CA GLY A 276 -14.48 17.88 35.88
C GLY A 276 -13.72 17.63 34.58
N ARG A 277 -12.68 16.79 34.63
CA ARG A 277 -11.91 16.36 33.45
C ARG A 277 -12.16 14.89 33.14
N ILE A 278 -12.57 14.62 31.91
CA ILE A 278 -12.83 13.27 31.39
C ILE A 278 -11.60 12.83 30.57
N PRO A 279 -10.85 11.79 30.98
CA PRO A 279 -9.80 11.21 30.14
C PRO A 279 -10.44 10.50 28.94
N LEU A 280 -9.88 10.70 27.74
CA LEU A 280 -10.39 10.21 26.47
C LEU A 280 -9.61 8.96 26.06
N LEU A 281 -10.13 7.78 26.40
CA LEU A 281 -9.54 6.48 26.13
C LEU A 281 -10.45 5.69 25.18
N LYS A 282 -9.88 5.08 24.14
CA LYS A 282 -10.63 4.15 23.26
C LYS A 282 -10.81 2.77 23.87
N THR A 283 -9.90 2.39 24.77
CA THR A 283 -9.92 1.13 25.49
C THR A 283 -9.24 1.32 26.84
N PHE A 284 -9.65 0.56 27.84
CA PHE A 284 -8.96 0.48 29.12
C PHE A 284 -7.87 -0.60 29.14
N TRP A 285 -7.75 -1.41 28.08
CA TRP A 285 -6.75 -2.47 28.00
C TRP A 285 -5.34 -1.95 27.72
N LEU A 286 -4.41 -2.32 28.60
CA LEU A 286 -2.97 -2.10 28.42
C LEU A 286 -2.29 -3.31 27.75
N CYS A 287 -2.67 -4.52 28.16
CA CYS A 287 -2.20 -5.79 27.62
C CYS A 287 -3.29 -6.85 27.69
N LYS A 288 -3.50 -7.60 26.60
CA LYS A 288 -4.50 -8.67 26.50
C LYS A 288 -3.93 -10.08 26.48
N LYS A 289 -2.59 -10.24 26.53
CA LYS A 289 -1.96 -11.56 26.44
C LYS A 289 -2.24 -12.36 27.71
N SER A 290 -2.70 -13.60 27.53
CA SER A 290 -2.94 -14.54 28.62
C SER A 290 -1.70 -14.71 29.51
N GLY A 291 -1.89 -14.74 30.82
CA GLY A 291 -0.83 -14.80 31.83
C GLY A 291 -0.12 -13.47 32.10
N ARG A 292 -0.45 -12.39 31.39
CA ARG A 292 0.10 -11.03 31.57
C ARG A 292 -0.94 -9.95 31.25
N ARG A 293 -2.22 -10.23 31.50
CA ARG A 293 -3.31 -9.29 31.25
C ARG A 293 -3.15 -8.08 32.16
N SER A 294 -3.38 -6.90 31.60
CA SER A 294 -3.36 -5.66 32.37
C SER A 294 -4.31 -4.63 31.78
N ALA A 295 -5.06 -3.95 32.64
CA ALA A 295 -6.04 -2.92 32.26
C ALA A 295 -6.12 -1.79 33.29
N LEU A 296 -6.67 -0.66 32.87
CA LEU A 296 -6.96 0.49 33.71
C LEU A 296 -8.40 0.42 34.23
N MET A 297 -8.58 0.53 35.54
CA MET A 297 -9.90 0.73 36.15
C MET A 297 -10.07 2.22 36.48
N PRO A 298 -10.98 2.95 35.81
CA PRO A 298 -11.23 4.35 36.12
C PRO A 298 -11.96 4.50 37.47
N ILE A 299 -11.45 5.38 38.34
CA ILE A 299 -11.99 5.69 39.66
C ILE A 299 -12.37 7.18 39.70
N PRO A 300 -13.67 7.53 39.70
CA PRO A 300 -14.09 8.92 39.81
C PRO A 300 -13.65 9.52 41.15
N LYS A 301 -13.08 10.73 41.12
CA LYS A 301 -12.76 11.46 42.35
C LYS A 301 -14.04 11.91 43.05
N GLN A 302 -14.02 11.91 44.38
CA GLN A 302 -15.18 12.30 45.21
C GLN A 302 -15.60 13.75 44.98
N ASP A 303 -14.65 14.62 44.64
CA ASP A 303 -14.89 16.04 44.34
C ASP A 303 -15.36 16.29 42.90
N GLY A 304 -15.46 15.25 42.07
CA GLY A 304 -15.86 15.34 40.66
C GLY A 304 -14.83 15.95 39.72
N THR A 305 -13.65 16.35 40.21
CA THR A 305 -12.65 17.08 39.41
C THR A 305 -12.02 16.23 38.31
N GLY A 306 -12.11 14.90 38.41
CA GLY A 306 -11.64 14.01 37.36
C GLY A 306 -11.64 12.55 37.78
N VAL A 307 -10.75 11.78 37.14
CA VAL A 307 -10.69 10.33 37.25
C VAL A 307 -9.26 9.91 37.58
N ASP A 308 -9.10 9.14 38.65
CA ASP A 308 -7.86 8.41 38.95
C ASP A 308 -7.92 7.00 38.35
N PHE A 309 -6.79 6.32 38.25
CA PHE A 309 -6.75 4.95 37.72
C PHE A 309 -6.19 3.98 38.75
N LYS A 310 -6.79 2.79 38.79
CA LYS A 310 -6.20 1.60 39.42
C LYS A 310 -5.79 0.59 38.36
N LEU A 311 -4.69 -0.12 38.60
CA LEU A 311 -4.23 -1.17 37.71
C LEU A 311 -4.95 -2.49 38.03
N LEU A 312 -5.50 -3.12 37.00
CA LEU A 312 -5.93 -4.51 37.04
C LEU A 312 -4.81 -5.35 36.42
N ASP A 313 -4.41 -6.44 37.10
CA ASP A 313 -3.37 -7.36 36.68
C ASP A 313 -3.93 -8.78 36.48
N GLU A 314 -3.05 -9.73 36.14
CA GLU A 314 -3.44 -11.11 35.90
C GLU A 314 -4.12 -11.76 37.11
N ASP A 315 -3.69 -11.41 38.33
CA ASP A 315 -4.26 -11.95 39.58
C ASP A 315 -5.71 -11.47 39.77
N PHE A 316 -5.98 -10.21 39.44
CA PHE A 316 -7.36 -9.71 39.40
C PHE A 316 -8.22 -10.52 38.42
N PHE A 317 -7.73 -10.81 37.21
CA PHE A 317 -8.50 -11.59 36.23
C PHE A 317 -8.62 -13.08 36.58
N ALA A 318 -7.72 -13.63 37.40
CA ALA A 318 -7.75 -15.03 37.83
C ALA A 318 -8.76 -15.28 38.98
N GLY A 319 -9.00 -14.30 39.85
CA GLY A 319 -9.91 -14.47 40.98
C GLY A 319 -10.58 -13.20 41.52
N GLY A 320 -10.00 -12.03 41.30
CA GLY A 320 -10.52 -10.74 41.77
C GLY A 320 -11.89 -10.36 41.19
N ILE A 321 -12.24 -10.84 39.99
CA ILE A 321 -13.52 -10.59 39.33
C ILE A 321 -14.72 -10.98 40.22
N LYS A 322 -14.59 -12.02 41.07
CA LYS A 322 -15.68 -12.46 41.96
C LYS A 322 -16.07 -11.40 42.99
N LYS A 323 -15.16 -10.49 43.32
CA LYS A 323 -15.36 -9.40 44.30
C LYS A 323 -15.41 -8.02 43.62
N LEU A 324 -15.78 -7.98 42.33
CA LEU A 324 -15.74 -6.76 41.51
C LEU A 324 -16.43 -5.57 42.19
N HIS A 325 -17.69 -5.73 42.62
CA HIS A 325 -18.45 -4.65 43.24
C HIS A 325 -18.08 -4.34 44.69
N GLU A 326 -17.46 -5.29 45.39
CA GLU A 326 -16.91 -5.04 46.74
C GLU A 326 -15.68 -4.12 46.63
N GLN A 327 -14.83 -4.38 45.63
CA GLN A 327 -13.61 -3.59 45.37
C GLN A 327 -13.92 -2.26 44.67
N TYR A 328 -14.93 -2.23 43.80
CA TYR A 328 -15.30 -1.09 42.98
C TYR A 328 -16.83 -0.85 43.00
N PRO A 329 -17.37 -0.26 44.09
CA PRO A 329 -18.81 -0.10 44.27
C PRO A 329 -19.51 0.74 43.19
N HIS A 330 -18.80 1.72 42.62
CA HIS A 330 -19.31 2.60 41.57
C HIS A 330 -19.66 1.84 40.26
N LEU A 331 -19.10 0.64 40.04
CA LEU A 331 -19.45 -0.16 38.87
C LEU A 331 -20.91 -0.61 38.87
N LYS A 332 -21.56 -0.68 40.05
CA LYS A 332 -23.00 -0.98 40.14
C LYS A 332 -23.85 0.10 39.47
N SER A 333 -23.54 1.38 39.67
CA SER A 333 -24.29 2.47 39.03
C SER A 333 -24.00 2.60 37.53
N TRP A 334 -22.92 1.96 37.06
CA TRP A 334 -22.55 1.89 35.66
C TRP A 334 -23.09 0.66 34.93
N ASP A 335 -23.86 -0.20 35.61
CA ASP A 335 -24.34 -1.49 35.10
C ASP A 335 -23.20 -2.41 34.61
N VAL A 336 -22.00 -2.29 35.20
CA VAL A 336 -20.85 -3.14 34.88
C VAL A 336 -20.83 -4.34 35.81
N THR A 337 -20.96 -5.54 35.26
CA THR A 337 -20.97 -6.84 35.95
C THR A 337 -19.73 -7.65 35.57
N ALA A 338 -19.52 -8.78 36.25
CA ALA A 338 -18.45 -9.72 35.88
C ALA A 338 -18.59 -10.25 34.43
N GLU A 339 -19.82 -10.40 33.94
CA GLU A 339 -20.13 -10.93 32.60
C GLU A 339 -19.78 -9.93 31.49
N ASN A 340 -20.05 -8.63 31.71
CA ASN A 340 -19.82 -7.59 30.70
C ASN A 340 -18.51 -6.79 30.92
N LEU A 341 -17.72 -7.10 31.95
CA LEU A 341 -16.47 -6.39 32.27
C LEU A 341 -15.51 -6.32 31.08
N ASN A 342 -15.38 -7.41 30.32
CA ASN A 342 -14.48 -7.44 29.17
C ASN A 342 -14.94 -6.46 28.07
N ASP A 343 -16.26 -6.37 27.83
CA ASP A 343 -16.85 -5.42 26.88
C ASP A 343 -16.63 -3.97 27.35
N PHE A 344 -16.83 -3.71 28.65
CA PHE A 344 -16.52 -2.43 29.27
C PHE A 344 -15.04 -2.02 29.06
N LEU A 345 -14.10 -2.93 29.33
CA LEU A 345 -12.67 -2.67 29.14
C LEU A 345 -12.31 -2.44 27.66
N ASN A 346 -13.06 -3.02 26.73
CA ASN A 346 -12.86 -2.81 25.29
C ASN A 346 -13.30 -1.42 24.82
N LYS A 347 -14.33 -0.82 25.43
CA LYS A 347 -15.01 0.38 24.90
C LYS A 347 -14.52 1.73 25.45
N GLY A 348 -13.62 1.74 26.44
CA GLY A 348 -12.99 2.97 26.94
C GLY A 348 -14.00 4.03 27.40
N THR A 349 -13.57 5.29 27.51
CA THR A 349 -14.46 6.45 27.75
C THR A 349 -14.97 7.10 26.47
N MET A 350 -14.34 6.78 25.32
CA MET A 350 -14.59 7.46 24.06
C MET A 350 -14.70 6.49 22.88
N ASN A 351 -15.69 6.74 22.01
CA ASN A 351 -15.85 6.03 20.74
C ASN A 351 -16.25 7.01 19.62
N ARG A 352 -16.73 6.51 18.47
CA ARG A 352 -17.15 7.35 17.34
C ARG A 352 -18.43 8.16 17.60
N ALA A 353 -19.31 7.69 18.48
CA ALA A 353 -20.55 8.37 18.83
C ALA A 353 -20.32 9.53 19.80
N GLY A 354 -19.34 9.42 20.68
CA GLY A 354 -18.97 10.49 21.62
C GLY A 354 -18.20 9.98 22.82
N VAL A 355 -18.28 10.73 23.91
CA VAL A 355 -17.60 10.47 25.19
C VAL A 355 -18.63 10.33 26.28
N TRP A 356 -18.48 9.32 27.14
CA TRP A 356 -19.22 9.23 28.40
C TRP A 356 -18.33 9.67 29.56
N SER A 357 -18.94 10.21 30.62
CA SER A 357 -18.21 10.72 31.80
C SER A 357 -18.26 9.70 32.94
N PRO A 358 -17.10 9.24 33.46
CA PRO A 358 -17.07 8.48 34.71
C PRO A 358 -17.54 9.28 35.93
N CYS A 359 -17.43 10.61 35.91
CA CYS A 359 -17.80 11.44 37.07
C CYS A 359 -19.32 11.68 37.17
N THR A 360 -19.99 11.86 36.03
CA THR A 360 -21.38 12.36 35.99
C THR A 360 -22.37 11.41 35.31
N GLY A 361 -21.89 10.31 34.73
CA GLY A 361 -22.72 9.38 33.96
C GLY A 361 -22.27 7.93 34.08
N ARG A 362 -22.65 7.14 33.08
CA ARG A 362 -22.35 5.72 32.95
C ARG A 362 -22.02 5.36 31.49
N PRO A 363 -21.36 4.21 31.24
CA PRO A 363 -21.09 3.74 29.88
C PRO A 363 -22.34 3.75 29.00
N GLY A 364 -22.16 4.19 27.75
CA GLY A 364 -23.26 4.29 26.78
C GLY A 364 -24.06 5.60 26.82
N LEU A 365 -23.97 6.40 27.89
CA LEU A 365 -24.60 7.73 27.95
C LEU A 365 -23.62 8.81 27.49
N ILE A 366 -23.93 9.48 26.38
CA ILE A 366 -23.06 10.50 25.79
C ILE A 366 -23.09 11.78 26.64
N ALA A 367 -21.96 12.11 27.26
CA ALA A 367 -21.71 13.37 27.97
C ALA A 367 -21.18 14.45 27.03
N LEU A 368 -20.29 14.10 26.09
CA LEU A 368 -19.75 15.00 25.08
C LEU A 368 -19.91 14.40 23.68
N THR A 369 -20.43 15.19 22.74
CA THR A 369 -20.43 14.83 21.32
C THR A 369 -19.08 15.13 20.68
N MET A 370 -18.85 14.63 19.46
CA MET A 370 -17.66 14.99 18.69
C MET A 370 -17.56 16.49 18.39
N ASP A 371 -18.70 17.17 18.22
CA ASP A 371 -18.72 18.63 18.00
C ASP A 371 -18.35 19.42 19.25
N ASP A 372 -18.73 18.92 20.43
CA ASP A 372 -18.28 19.52 21.69
C ASP A 372 -16.77 19.40 21.85
N LEU A 373 -16.19 18.26 21.49
CA LEU A 373 -14.74 18.07 21.53
C LEU A 373 -14.01 18.97 20.52
N ARG A 374 -14.56 19.14 19.32
CA ARG A 374 -14.01 20.10 18.33
C ARG A 374 -14.05 21.52 18.90
N ARG A 375 -15.18 21.94 19.47
CA ARG A 375 -15.34 23.27 20.10
C ARG A 375 -14.35 23.47 21.25
N GLN A 376 -14.24 22.51 22.16
CA GLN A 376 -13.28 22.56 23.26
C GLN A 376 -11.83 22.59 22.74
N GLY A 377 -11.51 21.84 21.70
CA GLY A 377 -10.22 21.90 21.02
C GLY A 377 -9.91 23.29 20.45
N GLN A 378 -10.84 23.89 19.70
CA GLN A 378 -10.68 25.27 19.19
C GLN A 378 -10.46 26.30 20.30
N GLN A 379 -11.06 26.08 21.48
CA GLN A 379 -10.95 26.95 22.63
C GLN A 379 -9.71 26.64 23.50
N GLY A 380 -8.88 25.67 23.13
CA GLY A 380 -7.70 25.28 23.90
C GLY A 380 -8.03 24.61 25.25
N LEU A 381 -9.22 24.02 25.39
CA LEU A 381 -9.70 23.43 26.65
C LEU A 381 -9.32 21.95 26.82
N LEU A 382 -8.80 21.31 25.77
CA LEU A 382 -8.27 19.95 25.86
C LEU A 382 -6.96 19.95 26.67
N GLY A 383 -6.76 18.91 27.48
CA GLY A 383 -5.52 18.71 28.25
C GLY A 383 -5.01 17.29 28.11
N THR A 384 -4.12 16.86 29.00
CA THR A 384 -3.53 15.52 29.01
C THR A 384 -3.36 15.00 30.43
N GLN A 385 -3.41 13.68 30.60
CA GLN A 385 -3.16 12.98 31.86
C GLN A 385 -2.36 11.71 31.57
N MET A 386 -1.26 11.50 32.30
CA MET A 386 -0.50 10.25 32.21
C MET A 386 -1.29 9.15 32.92
N THR A 387 -1.58 8.06 32.22
CA THR A 387 -2.45 6.99 32.73
C THR A 387 -1.67 5.78 33.21
N ALA A 388 -0.55 5.44 32.56
CA ALA A 388 0.31 4.33 32.93
C ALA A 388 1.72 4.50 32.40
N VAL A 389 2.67 3.80 33.02
CA VAL A 389 4.06 3.68 32.57
C VAL A 389 4.35 2.22 32.25
N VAL A 390 4.95 2.00 31.08
CA VAL A 390 5.42 0.71 30.62
C VAL A 390 6.90 0.63 30.92
N VAL A 391 7.31 -0.39 31.67
CA VAL A 391 8.72 -0.63 32.04
C VAL A 391 9.16 -2.01 31.59
N GLU A 392 10.47 -2.21 31.51
CA GLU A 392 11.07 -3.49 31.23
C GLU A 392 11.53 -4.16 32.52
N ALA A 393 10.82 -5.22 32.94
CA ALA A 393 11.09 -5.96 34.17
C ALA A 393 11.72 -7.32 33.85
N VAL A 394 12.61 -7.80 34.72
CA VAL A 394 13.18 -9.15 34.61
C VAL A 394 12.13 -10.18 35.05
N LYS A 395 11.93 -11.24 34.26
CA LYS A 395 10.99 -12.30 34.63
C LYS A 395 11.50 -13.04 35.87
N PRO A 396 10.65 -13.33 36.87
CA PRO A 396 11.04 -14.12 38.04
C PRO A 396 11.72 -15.44 37.64
N GLY A 397 12.93 -15.68 38.15
CA GLY A 397 13.70 -16.90 37.87
C GLY A 397 14.25 -17.04 36.43
N LYS A 398 14.14 -16.04 35.55
CA LYS A 398 14.64 -16.10 34.17
C LYS A 398 15.53 -14.90 33.82
N LYS A 399 16.56 -15.11 33.02
CA LYS A 399 17.40 -14.03 32.43
C LYS A 399 16.71 -13.20 31.34
N THR A 400 15.41 -13.38 31.13
CA THR A 400 14.66 -12.71 30.06
C THR A 400 13.75 -11.65 30.65
N THR A 401 13.61 -10.52 29.97
CA THR A 401 12.75 -9.42 30.39
C THR A 401 11.33 -9.58 29.81
N CYS A 402 10.37 -8.87 30.41
CA CYS A 402 9.04 -8.66 29.86
C CYS A 402 8.59 -7.21 30.11
N LYS A 403 7.59 -6.78 29.36
CA LYS A 403 6.91 -5.52 29.62
C LYS A 403 6.01 -5.68 30.84
N LYS A 404 6.11 -4.72 31.76
CA LYS A 404 5.30 -4.58 32.98
C LYS A 404 4.66 -3.20 32.94
N TYR A 405 3.46 -3.10 33.49
CA TYR A 405 2.69 -1.86 33.54
C TYR A 405 2.57 -1.42 35.00
N ARG A 406 2.70 -0.12 35.25
CA ARG A 406 2.47 0.49 36.56
C ARG A 406 1.83 1.86 36.40
N LEU A 407 1.31 2.40 37.50
CA LEU A 407 0.89 3.79 37.56
C LEU A 407 2.11 4.72 37.59
N PRO A 408 1.99 5.97 37.11
CA PRO A 408 3.07 6.93 37.13
C PRO A 408 3.40 7.41 38.55
N GLU A 409 4.68 7.66 38.81
CA GLU A 409 5.13 8.26 40.08
C GLU A 409 5.22 9.79 40.01
N GLU A 410 5.22 10.45 41.16
CA GLU A 410 5.29 11.92 41.24
C GLU A 410 6.54 12.49 40.55
N GLN A 411 7.68 11.79 40.65
CA GLN A 411 8.91 12.18 39.96
C GLN A 411 8.75 12.18 38.43
N GLU A 412 8.03 11.21 37.87
CA GLU A 412 7.80 11.11 36.42
C GLU A 412 6.80 12.14 35.91
N LEU A 413 5.79 12.45 36.72
CA LEU A 413 4.83 13.51 36.43
C LEU A 413 5.53 14.88 36.37
N LYS A 414 6.35 15.20 37.39
CA LYS A 414 7.19 16.42 37.40
C LYS A 414 8.19 16.46 36.25
N ALA A 415 8.82 15.33 35.93
CA ALA A 415 9.77 15.25 34.81
C ALA A 415 9.12 15.50 33.44
N ALA A 416 7.80 15.26 33.32
CA ALA A 416 7.03 15.52 32.10
C ALA A 416 6.61 16.99 31.94
N GLU A 417 6.60 17.76 33.03
CA GLU A 417 6.36 19.20 33.00
C GLU A 417 7.63 19.91 32.49
N VAL A 418 7.47 20.71 31.44
CA VAL A 418 8.53 21.53 30.86
C VAL A 418 7.98 22.92 30.68
N GLU A 419 8.63 23.89 31.32
CA GLU A 419 8.25 25.29 31.24
C GLU A 419 8.61 25.89 29.88
N ILE A 420 7.98 26.99 29.50
CA ILE A 420 8.21 27.61 28.20
C ILE A 420 9.63 28.17 28.10
N GLU A 421 10.21 28.62 29.20
CA GLU A 421 11.58 29.15 29.27
C GLU A 421 12.62 28.05 28.97
N ASP A 422 12.39 26.82 29.46
CA ASP A 422 13.24 25.67 29.15
C ASP A 422 13.22 25.34 27.65
N LEU A 423 12.04 25.46 27.02
CA LEU A 423 11.89 25.29 25.58
C LEU A 423 12.59 26.41 24.81
N GLU A 424 12.37 27.66 25.19
CA GLU A 424 13.00 28.81 24.54
C GLU A 424 14.53 28.73 24.61
N GLU A 425 15.10 28.33 25.75
CA GLU A 425 16.55 28.20 25.92
C GLU A 425 17.13 27.07 25.04
N VAL A 426 16.45 25.92 24.92
CA VAL A 426 16.90 24.84 24.03
C VAL A 426 16.88 25.26 22.55
N PHE A 427 15.91 26.07 22.14
CA PHE A 427 15.73 26.50 20.75
C PHE A 427 16.42 27.83 20.40
N LYS A 428 17.01 28.51 21.37
CA LYS A 428 17.61 29.84 21.23
C LYS A 428 18.61 29.98 20.08
N ASP A 429 19.52 29.02 19.96
CA ASP A 429 20.56 29.01 18.92
C ASP A 429 20.20 28.10 17.72
N ILE A 430 18.98 27.56 17.70
CA ILE A 430 18.48 26.72 16.60
C ILE A 430 17.87 27.66 15.54
N PRO A 431 18.33 27.60 14.28
CA PRO A 431 17.74 28.39 13.20
C PRO A 431 16.23 28.20 13.13
N PHE A 432 15.47 29.27 12.90
CA PHE A 432 14.00 29.27 12.89
C PHE A 432 13.32 28.94 14.23
N GLY A 433 14.07 28.78 15.32
CA GLY A 433 13.54 28.61 16.68
C GLY A 433 12.58 27.43 16.82
N ILE A 434 11.54 27.59 17.65
CA ILE A 434 10.49 26.57 17.87
C ILE A 434 9.68 26.36 16.56
N PRO A 435 9.28 25.12 16.21
CA PRO A 435 8.41 24.79 15.05
C PRO A 435 7.01 25.44 15.04
N ASP A 436 6.96 26.74 14.77
CA ASP A 436 5.77 27.60 14.76
C ASP A 436 5.08 27.68 13.40
N GLU A 437 5.58 26.95 12.41
CA GLU A 437 4.97 26.88 11.09
C GLU A 437 3.55 26.29 11.18
N PRO A 438 2.61 26.75 10.33
CA PRO A 438 1.24 26.28 10.39
C PRO A 438 1.15 24.84 9.92
N THR A 439 0.27 24.07 10.56
CA THR A 439 -0.13 22.76 10.03
C THR A 439 -1.13 22.91 8.88
N PRO A 440 -1.35 21.88 8.06
CA PRO A 440 -2.35 21.91 7.02
C PRO A 440 -3.76 22.01 7.60
N ALA A 441 -4.59 22.89 7.02
CA ALA A 441 -5.97 23.09 7.48
C ALA A 441 -6.83 21.83 7.36
N GLY A 442 -6.64 21.07 6.27
CA GLY A 442 -7.39 19.86 5.98
C GLY A 442 -8.91 20.05 5.95
N GLY A 443 -9.64 18.95 6.06
CA GLY A 443 -11.08 18.98 6.29
C GLY A 443 -11.97 19.02 5.04
N GLY A 444 -11.40 19.04 3.84
CA GLY A 444 -12.10 18.81 2.57
C GLY A 444 -12.41 17.33 2.29
N SER A 445 -12.92 17.02 1.10
CA SER A 445 -13.00 15.66 0.57
C SER A 445 -11.65 15.22 -0.04
N GLY A 446 -11.49 13.94 -0.34
CA GLY A 446 -10.24 13.43 -0.94
C GLY A 446 -8.98 13.56 -0.08
N ALA A 447 -7.90 14.09 -0.64
CA ALA A 447 -6.56 14.19 -0.04
C ALA A 447 -6.56 14.99 1.27
N ALA A 448 -7.32 16.09 1.33
CA ALA A 448 -7.44 16.94 2.51
C ALA A 448 -8.00 16.22 3.75
N ARG A 449 -8.62 15.03 3.58
CA ARG A 449 -9.06 14.16 4.70
C ARG A 449 -7.89 13.58 5.51
N ALA A 450 -6.68 13.61 4.97
CA ALA A 450 -5.49 13.17 5.68
C ALA A 450 -5.23 13.99 6.96
N PHE A 451 -5.76 15.22 7.06
CA PHE A 451 -5.56 16.12 8.19
C PHE A 451 -6.87 16.44 8.89
N SER A 452 -6.86 16.31 10.23
CA SER A 452 -8.02 16.68 11.06
C SER A 452 -7.65 17.50 12.30
N LEU A 453 -6.36 17.76 12.50
CA LEU A 453 -5.82 18.41 13.69
C LEU A 453 -6.33 19.84 13.88
N HIS A 454 -6.45 20.61 12.79
CA HIS A 454 -7.01 21.96 12.83
C HIS A 454 -8.42 21.98 13.40
N LYS A 455 -9.24 20.93 13.24
CA LYS A 455 -10.59 20.85 13.82
C LYS A 455 -10.58 20.85 15.35
N TYR A 456 -9.44 20.54 15.96
CA TYR A 456 -9.23 20.47 17.40
C TYR A 456 -8.26 21.52 17.93
N GLY A 457 -8.02 22.60 17.18
CA GLY A 457 -7.20 23.73 17.63
C GLY A 457 -5.68 23.55 17.49
N ILE A 458 -5.21 22.40 16.96
CA ILE A 458 -3.80 22.14 16.67
C ILE A 458 -3.49 22.73 15.28
N LYS A 459 -2.96 23.95 15.27
CA LYS A 459 -2.73 24.81 14.10
C LYS A 459 -1.25 25.04 13.79
N LYS A 460 -0.34 24.62 14.67
CA LYS A 460 1.11 24.71 14.48
C LYS A 460 1.80 23.37 14.70
N TRP A 461 2.93 23.15 14.05
CA TRP A 461 3.66 21.87 14.17
C TRP A 461 4.11 21.54 15.59
N ARG A 462 4.54 22.53 16.38
CA ARG A 462 4.89 22.34 17.82
C ARG A 462 3.76 21.72 18.65
N GLU A 463 2.50 21.97 18.29
CA GLU A 463 1.32 21.54 19.06
C GLU A 463 0.99 20.05 18.87
N MET A 464 1.69 19.38 17.96
CA MET A 464 1.64 17.93 17.78
C MET A 464 2.49 17.16 18.80
N PHE A 465 3.27 17.85 19.62
CA PHE A 465 4.19 17.28 20.58
C PHE A 465 3.79 17.70 21.99
N THR A 466 4.04 16.85 22.99
CA THR A 466 4.02 17.31 24.38
C THR A 466 5.22 18.25 24.63
N PRO A 467 5.18 19.15 25.64
CA PRO A 467 6.32 20.01 25.97
C PRO A 467 7.62 19.20 26.19
N ARG A 468 7.54 18.06 26.89
CA ARG A 468 8.69 17.16 27.06
C ARG A 468 9.19 16.56 25.74
N GLN A 469 8.30 16.09 24.86
CA GLN A 469 8.70 15.59 23.55
C GLN A 469 9.40 16.68 22.73
N LEU A 470 8.86 17.90 22.73
CA LEU A 470 9.42 19.03 21.99
C LEU A 470 10.80 19.44 22.52
N TYR A 471 10.97 19.49 23.85
CA TYR A 471 12.27 19.71 24.49
C TYR A 471 13.28 18.63 24.09
N ALA A 472 12.87 17.35 24.15
CA ALA A 472 13.74 16.25 23.78
C ALA A 472 14.20 16.34 22.32
N LEU A 473 13.29 16.64 21.40
CA LEU A 473 13.61 16.84 19.98
C LEU A 473 14.54 18.05 19.79
N GLY A 474 14.31 19.17 20.48
CA GLY A 474 15.21 20.33 20.47
C GLY A 474 16.63 20.00 20.92
N VAL A 475 16.78 19.19 21.98
CA VAL A 475 18.09 18.70 22.46
C VAL A 475 18.79 17.86 21.37
N PHE A 476 18.07 16.98 20.67
CA PHE A 476 18.66 16.22 19.57
C PHE A 476 19.08 17.10 18.39
N VAL A 477 18.29 18.13 18.03
CA VAL A 477 18.67 19.10 16.99
C VAL A 477 19.92 19.87 17.41
N LYS A 478 19.95 20.39 18.65
CA LYS A 478 21.12 21.08 19.22
C LYS A 478 22.39 20.26 19.10
N HIS A 479 22.37 19.00 19.52
CA HIS A 479 23.56 18.13 19.47
C HIS A 479 23.88 17.65 18.06
N THR A 480 22.88 17.45 17.19
CA THR A 480 23.11 17.14 15.77
C THR A 480 23.83 18.28 15.07
N ARG A 481 23.38 19.53 15.26
CA ARG A 481 24.05 20.72 14.74
C ARG A 481 25.45 20.88 15.30
N LYS A 482 25.64 20.62 16.60
CA LYS A 482 26.96 20.66 17.21
C LYS A 482 27.88 19.61 16.60
N ALA A 483 27.42 18.38 16.37
CA ALA A 483 28.21 17.36 15.69
C ALA A 483 28.64 17.82 14.28
N ILE A 484 27.71 18.39 13.49
CA ILE A 484 28.02 18.95 12.16
C ILE A 484 29.10 20.03 12.25
N HIS A 485 28.98 20.94 13.22
CA HIS A 485 29.95 22.01 13.42
C HIS A 485 31.34 21.49 13.85
N GLU A 486 31.39 20.50 14.73
CA GLU A 486 32.65 19.87 15.16
C GLU A 486 33.33 19.13 14.00
N ILE A 487 32.56 18.44 13.15
CA ILE A 487 33.09 17.84 11.91
C ILE A 487 33.65 18.95 11.02
N ALA A 488 32.85 20.00 10.77
CA ALA A 488 33.19 21.12 9.89
C ALA A 488 34.44 21.92 10.33
N ASN A 489 34.81 21.87 11.62
CA ASN A 489 35.97 22.56 12.17
C ASN A 489 37.18 21.65 12.41
N ASP A 490 37.07 20.34 12.15
CA ASP A 490 38.22 19.43 12.23
C ASP A 490 39.28 19.90 11.23
N LYS A 491 40.58 19.80 11.55
CA LYS A 491 41.67 20.28 10.68
C LYS A 491 42.16 19.23 9.68
N ARG A 492 41.49 18.07 9.60
CA ARG A 492 41.82 16.93 8.71
C ARG A 492 41.23 17.14 7.30
N HIS A 493 41.47 16.26 6.32
CA HIS A 493 41.15 16.53 4.90
C HIS A 493 39.62 16.62 4.58
N ASN A 494 39.27 17.39 3.54
CA ASN A 494 37.94 17.48 2.86
C ASN A 494 36.67 17.61 3.74
N ILE A 495 36.79 18.42 4.79
CA ILE A 495 35.87 18.55 5.93
C ILE A 495 34.41 18.90 5.58
N ASN A 496 34.18 19.79 4.61
CA ASN A 496 32.83 20.31 4.36
C ASN A 496 31.90 19.26 3.74
N GLU A 497 32.42 18.44 2.82
CA GLU A 497 31.65 17.36 2.19
C GLU A 497 31.32 16.25 3.20
N GLU A 498 32.26 15.94 4.10
CA GLU A 498 32.06 14.95 5.17
C GLU A 498 31.02 15.44 6.18
N ALA A 499 31.12 16.70 6.60
CA ALA A 499 30.15 17.33 7.50
C ALA A 499 28.74 17.33 6.89
N GLU A 500 28.62 17.66 5.59
CA GLU A 500 27.35 17.62 4.86
C GLU A 500 26.76 16.21 4.83
N ALA A 501 27.53 15.21 4.42
CA ALA A 501 27.04 13.83 4.30
C ALA A 501 26.69 13.22 5.66
N VAL A 502 27.55 13.36 6.68
CA VAL A 502 27.27 12.86 8.03
C VAL A 502 26.08 13.60 8.64
N GLY A 503 26.03 14.94 8.51
CA GLY A 503 24.90 15.76 8.98
C GLY A 503 23.57 15.38 8.33
N ALA A 504 23.58 15.08 7.03
CA ALA A 504 22.41 14.59 6.32
C ALA A 504 21.91 13.25 6.88
N TYR A 505 22.80 12.27 7.08
CA TYR A 505 22.39 10.98 7.65
C TYR A 505 21.94 11.10 9.11
N LEU A 506 22.56 11.95 9.93
CA LEU A 506 22.10 12.22 11.30
C LEU A 506 20.71 12.88 11.31
N SER A 507 20.41 13.73 10.33
CA SER A 507 19.08 14.31 10.15
C SER A 507 18.04 13.24 9.79
N LEU A 508 18.39 12.24 8.97
CA LEU A 508 17.50 11.10 8.71
C LEU A 508 17.29 10.19 9.94
N VAL A 509 18.32 10.04 10.79
CA VAL A 509 18.17 9.37 12.10
C VAL A 509 17.21 10.15 12.98
N PHE A 510 17.29 11.48 12.96
CA PHE A 510 16.36 12.36 13.65
C PHE A 510 14.93 12.24 13.11
N ASP A 511 14.72 12.24 11.79
CA ASP A 511 13.39 12.07 11.19
C ASP A 511 12.71 10.77 11.65
N ARG A 512 13.49 9.68 11.71
CA ARG A 512 13.03 8.40 12.27
C ARG A 512 12.64 8.51 13.74
N LEU A 513 13.35 9.30 14.53
CA LEU A 513 13.00 9.55 15.92
C LEU A 513 11.70 10.36 16.03
N VAL A 514 11.54 11.41 15.24
CA VAL A 514 10.35 12.29 15.25
C VAL A 514 9.08 11.49 14.91
N ASP A 515 9.15 10.56 13.95
CA ASP A 515 8.01 9.68 13.63
C ASP A 515 7.55 8.83 14.83
N TYR A 516 8.41 8.56 15.81
CA TYR A 516 8.08 7.85 17.05
C TYR A 516 7.91 8.78 18.28
N SER A 517 8.04 10.09 18.10
CA SER A 517 8.10 11.06 19.21
C SER A 517 7.03 12.14 19.14
N SER A 518 5.88 11.87 18.53
CA SER A 518 4.72 12.80 18.51
C SER A 518 3.60 12.38 19.46
N ALA A 519 2.70 13.29 19.79
CA ALA A 519 1.47 13.01 20.55
C ALA A 519 0.37 12.35 19.68
N LEU A 520 0.73 11.80 18.52
CA LEU A 520 -0.11 10.97 17.67
C LEU A 520 0.34 9.50 17.65
N CYS A 521 1.49 9.17 18.24
CA CYS A 521 1.95 7.80 18.33
C CYS A 521 1.08 7.00 19.34
N THR A 522 0.85 5.71 19.09
CA THR A 522 -0.10 4.88 19.89
C THR A 522 0.53 3.59 20.40
N TRP A 523 -0.04 3.00 21.45
CA TRP A 523 0.41 1.71 21.98
C TRP A 523 -0.36 0.53 21.38
N HIS A 524 0.35 -0.50 20.92
CA HIS A 524 -0.28 -1.73 20.44
C HIS A 524 -0.43 -2.73 21.60
N ASN A 525 -1.56 -2.74 22.29
CA ASN A 525 -1.81 -3.60 23.47
C ASN A 525 -1.68 -5.12 23.23
N THR A 526 -1.96 -5.63 22.02
CA THR A 526 -1.72 -7.05 21.71
C THR A 526 -0.26 -7.37 21.39
N ALA A 527 0.48 -6.48 20.73
CA ALA A 527 1.87 -6.71 20.37
C ALA A 527 2.86 -6.20 21.43
N GLU A 528 2.39 -5.39 22.38
CA GLU A 528 3.17 -4.70 23.42
C GLU A 528 4.32 -3.86 22.82
N LYS A 529 4.00 -3.09 21.77
CA LYS A 529 4.98 -2.25 21.05
C LYS A 529 4.39 -0.90 20.63
N MET A 530 5.29 0.04 20.39
CA MET A 530 4.97 1.36 19.88
C MET A 530 4.50 1.32 18.42
N ARG A 531 3.44 2.08 18.11
CA ARG A 531 3.04 2.43 16.73
C ARG A 531 3.45 3.87 16.47
N ASN A 532 4.12 4.07 15.35
CA ASN A 532 4.60 5.37 14.91
C ASN A 532 3.47 6.30 14.44
N THR A 533 3.82 7.56 14.21
CA THR A 533 2.93 8.63 13.71
C THR A 533 2.33 8.24 12.37
N PHE A 534 3.18 7.85 11.42
CA PHE A 534 2.76 7.41 10.08
C PHE A 534 2.48 5.91 10.02
N GLY A 535 1.58 5.42 10.88
CA GLY A 535 0.95 4.09 10.71
C GLY A 535 0.09 4.01 9.45
N ARG A 536 -0.41 5.16 9.01
CA ARG A 536 -0.94 5.47 7.67
C ARG A 536 -0.46 6.87 7.29
N PHE A 537 -0.48 7.21 6.00
CA PHE A 537 -0.10 8.54 5.51
C PHE A 537 -1.20 9.58 5.76
N ALA A 538 -1.49 9.84 7.02
CA ALA A 538 -2.45 10.83 7.51
C ALA A 538 -2.09 11.25 8.94
N LEU A 539 -2.49 12.47 9.33
CA LEU A 539 -2.34 13.03 10.67
C LEU A 539 -3.73 13.22 11.32
N PRO A 540 -4.37 12.12 11.77
CA PRO A 540 -5.65 12.20 12.46
C PRO A 540 -5.48 12.64 13.92
N MET A 541 -6.56 13.14 14.52
CA MET A 541 -6.61 13.31 15.96
C MET A 541 -6.52 11.94 16.67
N VAL A 542 -5.68 11.88 17.70
CA VAL A 542 -5.47 10.72 18.58
C VAL A 542 -5.84 11.12 20.01
N TRP A 543 -6.66 10.30 20.66
CA TRP A 543 -7.24 10.58 21.98
C TRP A 543 -6.37 10.03 23.11
N ASP A 544 -5.90 8.80 22.94
CA ASP A 544 -4.95 8.10 23.78
C ASP A 544 -3.66 7.87 23.01
N PHE A 545 -2.55 8.40 23.50
CA PHE A 545 -1.25 8.36 22.83
C PHE A 545 -0.18 7.77 23.74
N ALA A 546 0.93 7.36 23.14
CA ALA A 546 2.07 6.83 23.87
C ALA A 546 3.34 7.63 23.52
N GLU A 547 4.19 7.83 24.51
CA GLU A 547 5.44 8.55 24.41
C GLU A 547 6.58 7.57 24.76
N VAL A 548 7.47 7.30 23.81
CA VAL A 548 8.67 6.50 24.04
C VAL A 548 9.78 7.37 24.63
N SER A 549 10.64 6.80 25.49
CA SER A 549 11.88 7.48 25.84
C SER A 549 12.85 7.43 24.64
N PRO A 550 13.28 8.59 24.09
CA PRO A 550 14.08 8.66 22.87
C PRO A 550 15.50 8.08 23.05
N VAL A 551 15.96 8.01 24.31
CA VAL A 551 17.27 7.51 24.72
C VAL A 551 17.22 6.07 25.28
N SER A 552 16.05 5.42 25.26
CA SER A 552 15.93 4.01 25.68
C SER A 552 16.55 3.05 24.65
N ASN A 553 16.59 1.76 24.97
CA ASN A 553 17.00 0.69 24.03
C ASN A 553 15.79 -0.04 23.41
N THR A 554 14.62 0.60 23.36
CA THR A 554 13.35 -0.02 22.95
C THR A 554 12.84 0.50 21.60
N THR A 555 11.88 -0.18 20.96
CA THR A 555 11.39 0.22 19.62
C THR A 555 10.98 1.69 19.57
N GLY A 556 11.50 2.43 18.59
CA GLY A 556 11.25 3.87 18.41
C GLY A 556 12.34 4.79 18.98
N ASN A 557 13.41 4.24 19.56
CA ASN A 557 14.54 5.02 20.06
C ASN A 557 15.54 5.48 18.97
N TYR A 558 16.36 6.48 19.30
CA TYR A 558 17.37 7.06 18.42
C TYR A 558 18.48 6.08 17.99
N GLY A 559 19.01 5.25 18.89
CA GLY A 559 20.03 4.24 18.57
C GLY A 559 19.55 3.17 17.59
N GLY A 560 18.26 2.80 17.66
CA GLY A 560 17.63 1.90 16.68
C GLY A 560 17.52 2.54 15.30
N ALA A 561 17.13 3.82 15.25
CA ALA A 561 17.12 4.61 14.02
C ALA A 561 18.52 4.74 13.41
N LEU A 562 19.54 5.00 14.24
CA LEU A 562 20.95 5.10 13.84
C LEU A 562 21.42 3.83 13.14
N GLU A 563 21.12 2.67 13.70
CA GLU A 563 21.52 1.39 13.10
C GLU A 563 20.75 1.10 11.80
N TRP A 564 19.47 1.47 11.69
CA TRP A 564 18.71 1.33 10.44
C TRP A 564 19.26 2.20 9.31
N VAL A 565 19.57 3.46 9.60
CA VAL A 565 20.18 4.37 8.63
C VAL A 565 21.57 3.87 8.25
N SER A 566 22.43 3.56 9.23
CA SER A 566 23.81 3.14 8.97
C SER A 566 23.90 1.82 8.18
N ARG A 567 22.96 0.89 8.35
CA ARG A 567 22.86 -0.31 7.50
C ARG A 567 22.53 0.02 6.06
N TYR A 568 21.66 1.00 5.83
CA TYR A 568 21.42 1.48 4.48
C TYR A 568 22.69 2.12 3.92
N VAL A 569 23.39 2.96 4.68
CA VAL A 569 24.64 3.60 4.21
C VAL A 569 25.64 2.55 3.75
N ASN A 570 25.90 1.49 4.54
CA ASN A 570 26.75 0.36 4.12
C ASN A 570 26.31 -0.17 2.73
N HIS A 571 25.02 -0.47 2.59
CA HIS A 571 24.47 -1.07 1.39
C HIS A 571 24.48 -0.13 0.18
N GLY A 572 24.27 1.16 0.40
CA GLY A 572 24.38 2.20 -0.63
C GLY A 572 25.81 2.39 -1.11
N LEU A 573 26.79 2.39 -0.20
CA LEU A 573 28.22 2.48 -0.54
C LEU A 573 28.65 1.30 -1.42
N GLU A 574 28.23 0.08 -1.07
CA GLU A 574 28.49 -1.12 -1.89
C GLU A 574 27.91 -0.98 -3.31
N ALA A 575 26.67 -0.48 -3.43
CA ALA A 575 26.01 -0.29 -4.71
C ALA A 575 26.72 0.74 -5.62
N CYS A 576 27.53 1.64 -5.05
CA CYS A 576 28.18 2.74 -5.75
C CYS A 576 29.68 2.52 -6.05
N LEU A 577 30.25 1.35 -5.73
CA LEU A 577 31.68 1.08 -5.92
C LEU A 577 32.17 1.22 -7.37
N HIS A 578 31.28 1.11 -8.36
CA HIS A 578 31.62 1.12 -9.77
C HIS A 578 31.58 2.51 -10.43
N GLY A 579 31.41 3.59 -9.67
CA GLY A 579 31.61 4.99 -10.13
C GLY A 579 30.73 5.40 -11.32
N LEU A 580 29.49 5.81 -11.07
CA LEU A 580 28.53 6.24 -12.09
C LEU A 580 28.21 7.74 -12.00
N GLU A 581 27.68 8.31 -13.08
CA GLU A 581 27.07 9.66 -13.05
C GLU A 581 25.66 9.59 -12.47
N ILE A 582 25.41 10.43 -11.47
CA ILE A 582 24.11 10.52 -10.79
C ILE A 582 23.84 11.99 -10.49
N SER A 583 22.62 12.42 -10.75
CA SER A 583 22.13 13.75 -10.37
C SER A 583 20.82 13.62 -9.59
N ALA A 584 20.77 14.24 -8.41
CA ALA A 584 19.55 14.42 -7.63
C ALA A 584 19.16 15.91 -7.65
N ASN A 585 18.05 16.24 -8.30
CA ASN A 585 17.66 17.63 -8.59
C ASN A 585 16.36 18.00 -7.88
N ILE A 586 16.27 19.25 -7.43
CA ILE A 586 14.99 19.85 -7.06
C ILE A 586 14.39 20.55 -8.28
N GLN A 587 13.38 19.95 -8.90
CA GLN A 587 12.85 20.40 -10.18
C GLN A 587 11.40 19.93 -10.40
N SER A 588 10.58 20.76 -11.06
CA SER A 588 9.25 20.36 -11.48
C SER A 588 9.29 19.42 -12.69
N ALA A 589 8.46 18.38 -12.67
CA ALA A 589 8.28 17.45 -13.77
C ALA A 589 7.70 18.12 -15.03
N THR A 590 7.05 19.28 -14.89
CA THR A 590 6.50 20.06 -16.02
C THR A 590 7.58 20.77 -16.84
N SER A 591 8.82 20.85 -16.33
CA SER A 591 9.91 21.62 -16.91
C SER A 591 11.24 20.88 -16.84
N ILE A 592 11.34 19.74 -17.54
CA ILE A 592 12.56 18.91 -17.58
C ILE A 592 13.63 19.58 -18.46
N SER A 593 14.82 19.80 -17.91
CA SER A 593 15.94 20.47 -18.58
C SER A 593 16.88 19.52 -19.33
N ARG A 594 17.01 18.27 -18.88
CA ARG A 594 17.91 17.27 -19.48
C ARG A 594 17.29 16.69 -20.76
N THR A 595 18.05 16.61 -21.84
CA THR A 595 17.63 16.03 -23.12
C THR A 595 18.48 14.80 -23.48
N GLY A 596 17.99 14.02 -24.45
CA GLY A 596 18.67 12.83 -24.93
C GLY A 596 18.60 11.69 -23.90
N ILE A 597 17.42 11.52 -23.31
CA ILE A 597 17.13 10.46 -22.34
C ILE A 597 16.78 9.17 -23.07
N ASP A 598 17.36 8.04 -22.66
CA ASP A 598 17.05 6.72 -23.23
C ASP A 598 15.77 6.13 -22.62
N LEU A 599 15.59 6.31 -21.32
CA LEU A 599 14.46 5.80 -20.56
C LEU A 599 13.94 6.82 -19.54
N VAL A 600 12.66 7.14 -19.60
CA VAL A 600 11.93 7.75 -18.48
C VAL A 600 11.15 6.65 -17.76
N LEU A 601 11.48 6.32 -16.52
CA LEU A 601 10.69 5.39 -15.71
C LEU A 601 10.23 6.13 -14.45
N THR A 602 8.92 6.22 -14.23
CA THR A 602 8.39 7.11 -13.20
C THR A 602 7.06 6.68 -12.60
N ASP A 603 6.80 7.11 -11.36
CA ASP A 603 5.60 6.84 -10.57
C ASP A 603 4.98 8.19 -10.14
N PRO A 604 4.15 8.81 -11.00
CA PRO A 604 3.57 10.11 -10.70
C PRO A 604 2.54 10.03 -9.55
N PRO A 605 2.27 11.16 -8.87
CA PRO A 605 1.18 11.23 -7.88
C PRO A 605 -0.19 10.95 -8.52
N TYR A 606 -1.09 10.33 -7.75
CA TYR A 606 -2.42 9.92 -8.22
C TYR A 606 -3.53 10.72 -7.55
N TYR A 607 -4.11 11.70 -8.26
CA TYR A 607 -5.30 12.44 -7.84
C TYR A 607 -5.26 12.86 -6.35
N ASP A 608 -6.28 12.48 -5.59
CA ASP A 608 -6.53 12.86 -4.21
C ASP A 608 -6.00 11.81 -3.22
N ALA A 609 -5.12 10.89 -3.67
CA ALA A 609 -4.71 9.75 -2.88
C ALA A 609 -3.83 10.15 -1.68
N ILE A 610 -2.82 10.99 -1.91
CA ILE A 610 -1.82 11.36 -0.91
C ILE A 610 -1.40 12.82 -1.12
N PRO A 611 -1.58 13.71 -0.11
CA PRO A 611 -1.01 15.06 -0.14
C PRO A 611 0.44 15.03 0.37
N TYR A 612 1.39 14.72 -0.53
CA TYR A 612 2.80 14.49 -0.18
C TYR A 612 3.42 15.70 0.48
N SER A 613 3.28 16.89 -0.11
CA SER A 613 3.90 18.10 0.43
C SER A 613 3.36 18.45 1.82
N ASP A 614 2.05 18.33 2.06
CA ASP A 614 1.47 18.61 3.39
C ASP A 614 1.91 17.60 4.45
N LEU A 615 2.07 16.32 4.09
CA LEU A 615 2.55 15.29 5.01
C LEU A 615 4.05 15.43 5.29
N MET A 616 4.84 15.78 4.28
CA MET A 616 6.29 15.93 4.40
C MET A 616 6.68 17.20 5.13
N ASP A 617 5.80 18.19 5.25
CA ASP A 617 6.01 19.35 6.12
C ASP A 617 6.29 18.96 7.58
N PHE A 618 5.75 17.82 8.05
CA PHE A 618 6.05 17.26 9.37
C PHE A 618 7.55 17.00 9.58
N PHE A 619 8.28 16.58 8.54
CA PHE A 619 9.72 16.35 8.57
C PHE A 619 10.50 17.59 8.13
N TYR A 620 10.00 18.29 7.09
CA TYR A 620 10.63 19.45 6.51
C TYR A 620 10.96 20.50 7.55
N VAL A 621 10.03 20.86 8.45
CA VAL A 621 10.27 21.86 9.50
C VAL A 621 11.49 21.53 10.36
N TRP A 622 11.77 20.26 10.60
CA TRP A 622 12.95 19.82 11.34
C TRP A 622 14.20 19.76 10.47
N LEU A 623 14.07 19.33 9.21
CA LEU A 623 15.15 19.30 8.25
C LEU A 623 15.80 20.69 8.11
N ARG A 624 14.97 21.74 8.04
CA ARG A 624 15.47 23.13 7.98
C ARG A 624 16.30 23.49 9.21
N ARG A 625 15.84 23.10 10.40
CA ARG A 625 16.51 23.38 11.68
C ARG A 625 17.84 22.64 11.81
N ASN A 626 17.89 21.38 11.36
CA ASN A 626 19.10 20.58 11.43
C ASN A 626 20.18 21.06 10.46
N LEU A 627 19.82 21.36 9.21
CA LEU A 627 20.80 21.53 8.13
C LEU A 627 21.08 22.97 7.72
N TRP A 628 20.33 23.96 8.22
CA TRP A 628 20.58 25.36 7.87
C TRP A 628 22.01 25.80 8.19
N GLY A 629 22.65 26.41 7.19
CA GLY A 629 24.02 26.91 7.22
C GLY A 629 25.08 25.87 6.84
N ILE A 630 24.70 24.69 6.33
CA ILE A 630 25.66 23.63 5.96
C ILE A 630 26.29 23.87 4.58
N SER A 631 25.48 24.24 3.59
CA SER A 631 25.92 24.62 2.25
C SER A 631 24.84 25.45 1.54
N SER A 632 25.26 26.25 0.56
CA SER A 632 24.34 27.16 -0.16
C SER A 632 23.22 26.42 -0.88
N ILE A 633 23.53 25.26 -1.49
CA ILE A 633 22.52 24.47 -2.22
C ILE A 633 21.46 23.88 -1.28
N VAL A 634 21.87 23.48 -0.07
CA VAL A 634 20.93 23.03 0.95
C VAL A 634 20.08 24.22 1.36
N ASP A 635 20.69 25.33 1.77
CA ASP A 635 19.99 26.54 2.24
C ASP A 635 18.97 27.07 1.21
N ASP A 636 19.34 27.14 -0.07
CA ASP A 636 18.44 27.53 -1.17
C ASP A 636 17.23 26.59 -1.29
N THR A 637 17.40 25.30 -0.98
CA THR A 637 16.34 24.27 -1.03
C THR A 637 15.43 24.33 0.21
N ILE A 638 15.96 24.75 1.35
CA ILE A 638 15.25 24.78 2.65
C ILE A 638 14.93 26.20 3.13
N GLN A 639 15.04 27.23 2.28
CA GLN A 639 14.77 28.62 2.66
C GLN A 639 13.28 28.86 2.99
N GLU A 640 12.39 28.23 2.22
CA GLU A 640 10.95 28.43 2.34
C GLU A 640 10.38 27.89 3.65
N LYS A 641 9.27 28.48 4.10
CA LYS A 641 8.67 28.09 5.39
C LYS A 641 8.13 26.66 5.38
N LEU A 642 7.54 26.25 4.25
CA LEU A 642 6.93 24.95 4.02
C LEU A 642 7.27 24.45 2.62
N THR A 643 7.08 23.16 2.37
CA THR A 643 7.32 22.56 1.05
C THR A 643 6.35 23.11 -0.01
N PRO A 644 6.77 23.17 -1.29
CA PRO A 644 5.95 23.71 -2.38
C PRO A 644 4.59 23.01 -2.49
N LYS A 645 3.54 23.82 -2.55
CA LYS A 645 2.17 23.42 -2.90
C LYS A 645 1.84 23.95 -4.29
N TRP A 646 0.56 23.98 -4.68
CA TRP A 646 0.14 24.55 -5.96
C TRP A 646 0.31 26.08 -5.99
N ASP A 647 1.05 26.61 -6.97
CA ASP A 647 1.20 28.05 -7.23
C ASP A 647 0.26 28.47 -8.38
N HIS A 648 -0.78 29.23 -8.04
CA HIS A 648 -1.77 29.73 -9.01
C HIS A 648 -1.23 30.74 -10.01
N THR A 649 -0.10 31.40 -9.72
CA THR A 649 0.54 32.36 -10.63
C THR A 649 1.35 31.62 -11.69
N ARG A 650 2.13 30.63 -11.26
CA ARG A 650 2.98 29.83 -12.16
C ARG A 650 2.22 28.69 -12.84
N GLN A 651 1.05 28.32 -12.31
CA GLN A 651 0.28 27.12 -12.71
C GLN A 651 1.14 25.85 -12.62
N ASP A 652 1.94 25.76 -11.56
CA ASP A 652 2.89 24.67 -11.31
C ASP A 652 2.98 24.40 -9.80
N GLY A 653 3.46 23.22 -9.44
CA GLY A 653 3.56 22.78 -8.05
C GLY A 653 3.35 21.29 -7.90
N GLU A 654 2.98 20.86 -6.69
CA GLU A 654 2.59 19.47 -6.45
C GLU A 654 1.32 19.13 -7.24
N LEU A 655 1.43 18.10 -8.10
CA LEU A 655 0.36 17.64 -8.99
C LEU A 655 -0.57 16.62 -8.30
N ILE A 656 -1.46 17.10 -7.44
CA ILE A 656 -2.53 16.30 -6.83
C ILE A 656 -3.91 16.94 -7.09
N ASP A 657 -4.97 16.14 -6.98
CA ASP A 657 -6.35 16.61 -6.95
C ASP A 657 -6.75 16.92 -5.49
N ASP A 658 -6.68 18.19 -5.12
CA ASP A 658 -7.04 18.68 -3.80
C ASP A 658 -7.83 19.99 -3.91
N GLU A 659 -9.16 19.86 -3.86
CA GLU A 659 -10.11 20.97 -3.92
C GLU A 659 -9.80 22.09 -2.92
N SER A 660 -9.19 21.76 -1.77
CA SER A 660 -8.89 22.75 -0.73
C SER A 660 -7.87 23.80 -1.19
N ARG A 661 -7.06 23.48 -2.21
CA ARG A 661 -6.10 24.40 -2.85
C ARG A 661 -6.75 25.33 -3.87
N PHE A 662 -7.99 25.04 -4.27
CA PHE A 662 -8.76 25.76 -5.27
C PHE A 662 -10.04 26.37 -4.67
N GLY A 663 -10.01 26.74 -3.38
CA GLY A 663 -11.15 27.36 -2.71
C GLY A 663 -12.38 26.44 -2.58
N GLY A 664 -12.19 25.12 -2.65
CA GLY A 664 -13.26 24.12 -2.66
C GLY A 664 -13.80 23.78 -4.06
N ASP A 665 -13.21 24.31 -5.13
CA ASP A 665 -13.63 24.00 -6.50
C ASP A 665 -12.99 22.70 -7.02
N LYS A 666 -13.77 21.61 -6.98
CA LYS A 666 -13.39 20.29 -7.50
C LYS A 666 -13.06 20.30 -8.99
N ALA A 667 -13.81 21.05 -9.78
CA ALA A 667 -13.63 21.04 -11.24
C ALA A 667 -12.33 21.78 -11.62
N ALA A 668 -12.04 22.89 -10.95
CA ALA A 668 -10.77 23.60 -11.13
C ALA A 668 -9.57 22.74 -10.71
N SER A 669 -9.65 22.08 -9.55
CA SER A 669 -8.61 21.18 -9.04
C SER A 669 -8.32 20.03 -10.01
N LYS A 670 -9.36 19.29 -10.43
CA LYS A 670 -9.23 18.20 -11.40
C LYS A 670 -8.59 18.70 -12.70
N LYS A 671 -9.06 19.83 -13.25
CA LYS A 671 -8.52 20.40 -14.49
C LYS A 671 -7.06 20.82 -14.37
N ALA A 672 -6.65 21.40 -13.23
CA ALA A 672 -5.26 21.76 -12.98
C ALA A 672 -4.36 20.53 -12.93
N TYR A 673 -4.77 19.48 -12.21
CA TYR A 673 -4.08 18.19 -12.17
C TYR A 673 -3.93 17.59 -13.57
N GLU A 674 -5.02 17.52 -14.35
CA GLU A 674 -5.02 16.95 -15.70
C GLU A 674 -4.06 17.67 -16.66
N ASN A 675 -4.06 19.01 -16.60
CA ASN A 675 -3.18 19.82 -17.44
C ASN A 675 -1.71 19.71 -17.00
N GLY A 676 -1.42 19.77 -15.70
CA GLY A 676 -0.06 19.61 -15.19
C GLY A 676 0.52 18.22 -15.47
N MET A 677 -0.30 17.17 -15.37
CA MET A 677 0.10 15.80 -15.71
C MET A 677 0.38 15.66 -17.22
N ALA A 678 -0.48 16.20 -18.08
CA ALA A 678 -0.27 16.21 -19.53
C ALA A 678 1.01 16.97 -19.91
N GLN A 679 1.28 18.12 -19.28
CA GLN A 679 2.51 18.90 -19.48
C GLN A 679 3.76 18.15 -18.99
N SER A 680 3.66 17.43 -17.87
CA SER A 680 4.75 16.58 -17.37
C SER A 680 5.09 15.47 -18.37
N PHE A 681 4.08 14.76 -18.89
CA PHE A 681 4.29 13.75 -19.92
C PHE A 681 4.81 14.35 -21.23
N GLN A 682 4.36 15.54 -21.61
CA GLN A 682 4.91 16.27 -22.75
C GLN A 682 6.41 16.55 -22.58
N SER A 683 6.83 16.98 -21.39
CA SER A 683 8.24 17.20 -21.05
C SER A 683 9.05 15.91 -21.07
N CYS A 684 8.49 14.80 -20.54
CA CYS A 684 9.10 13.48 -20.61
C CYS A 684 9.28 13.01 -22.06
N CYS A 685 8.23 13.07 -22.89
CA CYS A 685 8.33 12.72 -24.31
C CYS A 685 9.27 13.66 -25.07
N GLY A 686 9.33 14.93 -24.67
CA GLY A 686 10.24 15.94 -25.20
C GLY A 686 11.71 15.60 -24.96
N SER A 687 12.06 15.17 -23.74
CA SER A 687 13.43 14.85 -23.33
C SER A 687 13.97 13.53 -23.90
N LEU A 688 13.08 12.59 -24.25
CA LEU A 688 13.45 11.30 -24.82
C LEU A 688 14.15 11.41 -26.19
N GLU A 689 15.18 10.57 -26.37
CA GLU A 689 15.75 10.22 -27.67
C GLU A 689 14.68 9.65 -28.60
N LYS A 690 14.97 9.64 -29.92
CA LYS A 690 14.01 9.17 -30.94
C LYS A 690 13.45 7.77 -30.64
N ASN A 691 14.31 6.86 -30.18
CA ASN A 691 13.95 5.47 -29.86
C ASN A 691 13.87 5.23 -28.34
N GLY A 692 13.76 6.30 -27.55
CA GLY A 692 13.61 6.19 -26.10
C GLY A 692 12.28 5.55 -25.69
N ARG A 693 12.20 5.09 -24.45
CA ARG A 693 10.98 4.54 -23.87
C ARG A 693 10.57 5.33 -22.64
N MET A 694 9.27 5.46 -22.43
CA MET A 694 8.72 5.96 -21.17
C MET A 694 7.91 4.84 -20.53
N VAL A 695 8.12 4.57 -19.26
CA VAL A 695 7.33 3.63 -18.48
C VAL A 695 6.72 4.38 -17.32
N VAL A 696 5.39 4.36 -17.23
CA VAL A 696 4.63 5.06 -16.20
C VAL A 696 3.95 4.03 -15.32
N VAL A 697 4.20 4.09 -14.02
CA VAL A 697 3.48 3.29 -13.04
C VAL A 697 2.13 3.94 -12.77
N PHE A 698 1.08 3.14 -12.67
CA PHE A 698 -0.24 3.60 -12.30
C PHE A 698 -0.95 2.65 -11.34
N ALA A 699 -1.56 3.19 -10.30
CA ALA A 699 -2.31 2.41 -9.32
C ALA A 699 -3.60 3.14 -8.88
N ASN A 700 -4.67 3.05 -9.69
CA ASN A 700 -6.02 3.47 -9.28
C ASN A 700 -7.11 2.42 -9.65
N LYS A 701 -8.17 2.34 -8.83
CA LYS A 701 -9.32 1.43 -8.98
C LYS A 701 -10.46 2.05 -9.81
N GLU A 702 -10.43 3.35 -10.03
CA GLU A 702 -11.52 4.06 -10.71
C GLU A 702 -11.28 4.14 -12.21
N VAL A 703 -12.33 3.87 -12.99
CA VAL A 703 -12.30 3.93 -14.46
C VAL A 703 -12.00 5.36 -14.94
N ASP A 704 -12.57 6.35 -14.27
CA ASP A 704 -12.39 7.76 -14.62
C ASP A 704 -10.93 8.19 -14.46
N ALA A 705 -10.25 7.69 -13.41
CA ALA A 705 -8.85 7.97 -13.17
C ALA A 705 -7.94 7.44 -14.29
N TRP A 706 -8.31 6.28 -14.84
CA TRP A 706 -7.64 5.68 -15.99
C TRP A 706 -7.84 6.47 -17.28
N GLU A 707 -9.07 6.90 -17.54
CA GLU A 707 -9.39 7.70 -18.74
C GLU A 707 -8.55 8.98 -18.78
N THR A 708 -8.53 9.73 -17.68
CA THR A 708 -7.72 10.94 -17.57
C THR A 708 -6.22 10.68 -17.74
N LEU A 709 -5.65 9.64 -17.12
CA LEU A 709 -4.24 9.33 -17.29
C LEU A 709 -3.91 9.05 -18.75
N ILE A 710 -4.72 8.23 -19.41
CA ILE A 710 -4.54 7.88 -20.83
C ILE A 710 -4.68 9.14 -21.70
N GLN A 711 -5.66 10.00 -21.43
CA GLN A 711 -5.79 11.28 -22.11
C GLN A 711 -4.56 12.17 -21.90
N ALA A 712 -4.02 12.24 -20.69
CA ALA A 712 -2.80 12.99 -20.39
C ALA A 712 -1.59 12.43 -21.14
N LEU A 713 -1.41 11.11 -21.20
CA LEU A 713 -0.35 10.44 -21.98
C LEU A 713 -0.46 10.77 -23.47
N ILE A 714 -1.67 10.66 -24.04
CA ILE A 714 -1.92 10.95 -25.46
C ILE A 714 -1.70 12.43 -25.78
N ARG A 715 -2.14 13.34 -24.90
CA ARG A 715 -1.87 14.78 -24.99
C ARG A 715 -0.37 15.09 -24.87
N GLY A 716 0.34 14.36 -24.02
CA GLY A 716 1.79 14.43 -23.87
C GLY A 716 2.58 13.91 -25.09
N GLY A 717 1.93 13.22 -26.03
CA GLY A 717 2.58 12.68 -27.22
C GLY A 717 3.16 11.28 -27.02
N ALA A 718 2.63 10.51 -26.08
CA ALA A 718 2.98 9.11 -25.89
C ALA A 718 2.12 8.19 -26.76
N VAL A 719 2.74 7.13 -27.29
CA VAL A 719 2.07 5.95 -27.87
C VAL A 719 2.23 4.80 -26.89
N VAL A 720 1.14 4.28 -26.35
CA VAL A 720 1.14 3.17 -25.39
C VAL A 720 1.33 1.86 -26.16
N THR A 721 2.35 1.05 -25.83
CA THR A 721 2.65 -0.19 -26.56
C THR A 721 2.37 -1.46 -25.75
N ALA A 722 2.48 -1.40 -24.42
CA ALA A 722 2.23 -2.53 -23.54
C ALA A 722 1.81 -2.07 -22.13
N SER A 723 1.24 -2.97 -21.35
CA SER A 723 0.87 -2.72 -19.96
C SER A 723 0.98 -3.99 -19.11
N TRP A 724 1.62 -3.89 -17.95
CA TRP A 724 1.89 -5.05 -17.09
C TRP A 724 1.32 -4.85 -15.68
N PRO A 725 0.32 -5.64 -15.26
CA PRO A 725 -0.15 -5.67 -13.87
C PRO A 725 0.87 -6.40 -12.98
N ILE A 726 1.41 -5.74 -11.96
CA ILE A 726 2.35 -6.33 -10.98
C ILE A 726 1.73 -6.23 -9.59
N GLU A 727 1.66 -7.35 -8.87
CA GLU A 727 1.20 -7.35 -7.48
C GLU A 727 2.25 -6.71 -6.58
N THR A 728 1.84 -5.71 -5.82
CA THR A 728 2.74 -4.94 -4.96
C THR A 728 2.29 -4.89 -3.52
N GLU A 729 1.20 -5.57 -3.13
CA GLU A 729 0.66 -5.60 -1.75
C GLU A 729 0.54 -7.01 -1.17
N MET A 730 0.66 -7.14 0.16
CA MET A 730 0.42 -8.43 0.84
C MET A 730 -1.09 -8.68 0.95
N PRO A 731 -1.61 -9.85 0.50
CA PRO A 731 -3.04 -10.19 0.64
C PRO A 731 -3.54 -10.21 2.09
N THR A 732 -2.65 -10.34 3.08
CA THR A 732 -2.98 -10.69 4.48
C THR A 732 -2.72 -9.61 5.53
N ARG A 733 -2.52 -8.32 5.18
CA ARG A 733 -2.36 -7.30 6.23
C ARG A 733 -3.68 -6.80 6.81
N THR A 734 -3.98 -7.37 8.00
CA THR A 734 -4.73 -6.80 9.14
C THR A 734 -6.03 -6.06 8.80
N ARG A 735 -7.14 -6.69 9.20
CA ARG A 735 -8.58 -6.33 9.09
C ARG A 735 -9.01 -4.94 9.62
N SER A 736 -8.17 -3.91 9.63
CA SER A 736 -8.50 -2.59 10.18
C SER A 736 -7.97 -1.37 9.40
N MET A 737 -7.77 -1.49 8.08
CA MET A 737 -7.67 -0.33 7.18
C MET A 737 -8.48 -0.55 5.89
N SER A 738 -9.75 -0.15 5.96
CA SER A 738 -10.68 -0.01 4.84
C SER A 738 -10.33 1.22 3.98
N SER A 739 -9.16 1.21 3.34
CA SER A 739 -9.03 1.85 2.05
C SER A 739 -8.54 0.77 1.12
N ALA A 740 -9.27 0.56 0.04
CA ALA A 740 -8.99 -0.44 -0.96
C ALA A 740 -7.65 -0.08 -1.65
N ALA A 741 -6.50 -0.32 -0.99
CA ALA A 741 -5.20 -0.33 -1.65
C ALA A 741 -5.27 -1.39 -2.75
N LEU A 742 -4.78 -1.06 -3.95
CA LEU A 742 -4.71 -2.02 -5.03
C LEU A 742 -3.76 -3.15 -4.64
N ALA A 743 -4.20 -4.40 -4.85
CA ALA A 743 -3.29 -5.53 -4.83
C ALA A 743 -2.20 -5.37 -5.92
N THR A 744 -2.54 -4.68 -7.02
CA THR A 744 -1.79 -4.64 -8.29
C THR A 744 -1.56 -3.21 -8.78
N SER A 745 -0.33 -2.88 -9.16
CA SER A 745 0.04 -1.67 -9.91
C SER A 745 0.22 -2.00 -11.38
N VAL A 746 -0.19 -1.14 -12.31
CA VAL A 746 -0.05 -1.36 -13.75
C VAL A 746 1.07 -0.50 -14.30
N TRP A 747 1.99 -1.13 -15.03
CA TRP A 747 3.18 -0.49 -15.60
C TRP A 747 2.96 -0.30 -17.09
N ILE A 748 2.74 0.95 -17.51
CA ILE A 748 2.35 1.33 -18.87
C ILE A 748 3.60 1.69 -19.66
N VAL A 749 3.86 0.97 -20.74
CA VAL A 749 5.01 1.17 -21.62
C VAL A 749 4.61 2.08 -22.77
N CYS A 750 5.42 3.09 -23.03
CA CYS A 750 5.16 4.13 -24.01
C CYS A 750 6.37 4.38 -24.91
N ARG A 751 6.08 4.73 -26.17
CA ARG A 751 7.00 5.32 -27.15
C ARG A 751 6.66 6.77 -27.39
N LYS A 752 7.61 7.52 -27.95
CA LYS A 752 7.38 8.88 -28.45
C LYS A 752 6.58 8.82 -29.75
N ARG A 753 5.44 9.53 -29.81
CA ARG A 753 4.65 9.67 -31.04
C ARG A 753 5.40 10.51 -32.07
N ASP A 754 5.27 10.14 -33.34
CA ASP A 754 5.78 10.97 -34.43
C ASP A 754 5.10 12.35 -34.39
N LYS A 755 5.89 13.42 -34.50
CA LYS A 755 5.38 14.80 -34.56
C LYS A 755 4.47 15.03 -35.77
N PHE A 756 4.61 14.22 -36.82
CA PHE A 756 3.81 14.29 -38.04
C PHE A 756 2.71 13.23 -38.11
N ALA A 757 2.42 12.55 -37.00
CA ALA A 757 1.35 11.56 -36.92
C ALA A 757 0.00 12.15 -37.34
N GLN A 758 -0.66 11.50 -38.29
CA GLN A 758 -1.95 11.95 -38.83
C GLN A 758 -3.10 11.59 -37.89
N PRO A 759 -4.21 12.35 -37.90
CA PRO A 759 -5.42 11.94 -37.20
C PRO A 759 -5.92 10.57 -37.68
N GLY A 760 -6.38 9.74 -36.74
CA GLY A 760 -6.93 8.42 -37.04
C GLY A 760 -8.41 8.48 -37.44
N TRP A 761 -8.90 7.41 -38.06
CA TRP A 761 -10.33 7.20 -38.31
C TRP A 761 -10.83 6.05 -37.44
N ALA A 762 -11.98 6.21 -36.78
CA ALA A 762 -12.47 5.28 -35.77
C ALA A 762 -12.54 3.83 -36.27
N GLU A 763 -13.05 3.60 -37.50
CA GLU A 763 -13.14 2.26 -38.10
C GLU A 763 -11.75 1.63 -38.27
N THR A 764 -10.79 2.35 -38.84
CA THR A 764 -9.41 1.88 -39.01
C THR A 764 -8.72 1.62 -37.67
N VAL A 765 -8.96 2.47 -36.67
CA VAL A 765 -8.40 2.32 -35.32
C VAL A 765 -8.96 1.07 -34.63
N PHE A 766 -10.27 0.80 -34.75
CA PHE A 766 -10.86 -0.42 -34.22
C PHE A 766 -10.36 -1.68 -34.93
N ASP A 767 -10.17 -1.62 -36.25
CA ASP A 767 -9.60 -2.73 -37.02
C ASP A 767 -8.15 -3.01 -36.59
N ASP A 768 -7.31 -1.98 -36.48
CA ASP A 768 -5.93 -2.13 -36.02
C ASP A 768 -5.86 -2.66 -34.57
N MET A 769 -6.73 -2.16 -33.69
CA MET A 769 -6.87 -2.68 -32.32
C MET A 769 -7.22 -4.19 -32.34
N ARG A 770 -8.18 -4.62 -33.16
CA ARG A 770 -8.54 -6.05 -33.27
C ARG A 770 -7.38 -6.88 -33.78
N LYS A 771 -6.64 -6.39 -34.78
CA LYS A 771 -5.44 -7.07 -35.29
C LYS A 771 -4.40 -7.24 -34.18
N LYS A 772 -4.10 -6.17 -33.45
CA LYS A 772 -3.16 -6.21 -32.33
C LYS A 772 -3.58 -7.19 -31.24
N LEU A 773 -4.87 -7.29 -30.92
CA LEU A 773 -5.36 -8.18 -29.87
C LEU A 773 -5.46 -9.65 -30.30
N PHE A 774 -5.87 -9.92 -31.54
CA PHE A 774 -6.29 -11.26 -31.97
C PHE A 774 -5.41 -11.92 -33.02
N GLU A 775 -4.54 -11.18 -33.73
CA GLU A 775 -3.63 -11.81 -34.69
C GLU A 775 -2.50 -12.59 -33.98
N PRO A 776 -2.22 -13.82 -34.43
CA PRO A 776 -1.09 -14.60 -33.94
C PRO A 776 0.25 -13.89 -34.18
N ARG A 777 1.12 -13.90 -33.17
CA ARG A 777 2.47 -13.33 -33.27
C ARG A 777 3.50 -14.45 -33.15
N VAL A 778 4.44 -14.53 -34.09
CA VAL A 778 5.57 -15.50 -34.02
C VAL A 778 6.35 -15.32 -32.72
N ALA A 779 6.58 -14.06 -32.32
CA ALA A 779 7.24 -13.73 -31.07
C ALA A 779 6.56 -14.33 -29.82
N LEU A 780 5.25 -14.59 -29.87
CA LEU A 780 4.48 -15.18 -28.76
C LEU A 780 4.23 -16.69 -28.97
N GLY A 781 5.01 -17.35 -29.83
CA GLY A 781 4.84 -18.77 -30.15
C GLY A 781 3.60 -19.05 -31.00
N ASN A 782 3.31 -18.16 -31.96
CA ASN A 782 2.10 -18.19 -32.81
C ASN A 782 0.79 -18.09 -32.03
N LYS A 783 0.83 -17.40 -30.88
CA LYS A 783 -0.35 -17.05 -30.09
C LYS A 783 -0.69 -15.58 -30.30
N ASN A 784 -1.97 -15.23 -30.16
CA ASN A 784 -2.35 -13.83 -30.00
C ASN A 784 -2.00 -13.36 -28.57
N ILE A 785 -2.01 -12.03 -28.36
CA ILE A 785 -1.54 -11.46 -27.09
C ILE A 785 -2.48 -11.77 -25.91
N LEU A 786 -3.79 -11.88 -26.16
CA LEU A 786 -4.76 -12.24 -25.13
C LEU A 786 -4.54 -13.67 -24.63
N GLN A 787 -4.30 -14.63 -25.54
CA GLN A 787 -3.98 -16.00 -25.18
C GLN A 787 -2.65 -16.07 -24.41
N TYR A 788 -1.64 -15.33 -24.86
CA TYR A 788 -0.35 -15.28 -24.17
C TYR A 788 -0.49 -14.80 -22.72
N TYR A 789 -1.22 -13.70 -22.49
CA TYR A 789 -1.52 -13.19 -21.16
C TYR A 789 -2.32 -14.19 -20.30
N PHE A 790 -3.30 -14.86 -20.90
CA PHE A 790 -4.10 -15.86 -20.21
C PHE A 790 -3.26 -17.07 -19.76
N ASP A 791 -2.35 -17.53 -20.62
CA ASP A 791 -1.42 -18.64 -20.36
C ASP A 791 -0.39 -18.30 -19.28
N LEU A 792 0.01 -17.02 -19.17
CA LEU A 792 0.82 -16.51 -18.05
C LEU A 792 0.05 -16.50 -16.71
N GLY A 793 -1.25 -16.77 -16.74
CA GLY A 793 -2.12 -16.78 -15.56
C GLY A 793 -2.73 -15.42 -15.22
N ILE A 794 -2.61 -14.42 -16.09
CA ILE A 794 -3.28 -13.13 -15.90
C ILE A 794 -4.78 -13.33 -16.12
N LYS A 795 -5.57 -13.12 -15.07
CA LYS A 795 -7.01 -13.41 -15.05
C LYS A 795 -7.78 -12.32 -14.32
N GLY A 796 -9.10 -12.35 -14.41
CA GLY A 796 -9.97 -11.42 -13.70
C GLY A 796 -9.74 -9.96 -14.15
N PRO A 797 -9.84 -8.98 -13.22
CA PRO A 797 -9.65 -7.57 -13.55
C PRO A 797 -8.28 -7.24 -14.14
N ASP A 798 -7.21 -7.91 -13.69
CA ASP A 798 -5.84 -7.66 -14.16
C ASP A 798 -5.65 -8.03 -15.64
N PHE A 799 -6.46 -8.95 -16.17
CA PHE A 799 -6.44 -9.31 -17.58
C PHE A 799 -6.93 -8.18 -18.48
N ILE A 800 -7.93 -7.41 -18.02
CA ILE A 800 -8.41 -6.22 -18.72
C ILE A 800 -7.30 -5.18 -18.79
N TRP A 801 -6.62 -4.94 -17.66
CA TRP A 801 -5.54 -3.97 -17.60
C TRP A 801 -4.33 -4.38 -18.44
N ALA A 802 -3.97 -5.66 -18.48
CA ALA A 802 -2.91 -6.17 -19.34
C ALA A 802 -3.23 -5.96 -20.84
N ALA A 803 -4.47 -6.24 -21.25
CA ALA A 803 -4.92 -6.11 -22.63
C ALA A 803 -5.05 -4.66 -23.12
N LEU A 804 -5.24 -3.71 -22.19
CA LEU A 804 -5.44 -2.30 -22.53
C LEU A 804 -4.23 -1.65 -23.18
N GLY A 805 -3.01 -1.93 -22.74
CA GLY A 805 -1.79 -1.36 -23.32
C GLY A 805 -1.64 -1.67 -24.82
N PRO A 806 -1.63 -2.96 -25.23
CA PRO A 806 -1.56 -3.34 -26.63
C PRO A 806 -2.73 -2.79 -27.47
N ALA A 807 -3.93 -2.70 -26.90
CA ALA A 807 -5.07 -2.10 -27.60
C ALA A 807 -4.88 -0.60 -27.82
N LEU A 808 -4.42 0.11 -26.79
CA LEU A 808 -4.19 1.56 -26.82
C LEU A 808 -3.11 1.96 -27.82
N GLU A 809 -2.26 1.05 -28.28
CA GLU A 809 -1.29 1.34 -29.35
C GLU A 809 -1.99 1.86 -30.61
N ALA A 810 -3.10 1.23 -31.02
CA ALA A 810 -3.87 1.64 -32.19
C ALA A 810 -4.48 3.04 -32.03
N TYR A 811 -4.96 3.37 -30.83
CA TYR A 811 -5.60 4.66 -30.54
C TYR A 811 -4.58 5.79 -30.34
N SER A 812 -3.57 5.54 -29.50
CA SER A 812 -2.57 6.53 -29.09
C SER A 812 -1.52 6.84 -30.16
N ALA A 813 -1.39 6.01 -31.20
CA ALA A 813 -0.61 6.31 -32.39
C ALA A 813 -1.04 7.60 -33.09
N HIS A 814 -2.29 8.05 -32.86
CA HIS A 814 -2.86 9.25 -33.44
C HIS A 814 -3.00 10.37 -32.40
N PRO A 815 -2.86 11.66 -32.78
CA PRO A 815 -3.10 12.78 -31.88
C PRO A 815 -4.56 12.88 -31.42
N TYR A 816 -5.50 12.48 -32.28
CA TYR A 816 -6.93 12.34 -32.01
C TYR A 816 -7.55 11.45 -33.10
N VAL A 817 -8.74 10.89 -32.83
CA VAL A 817 -9.43 9.98 -33.74
C VAL A 817 -10.79 10.55 -34.15
N LYS A 818 -11.05 10.62 -35.45
CA LYS A 818 -12.29 11.16 -36.03
C LYS A 818 -13.34 10.06 -36.19
N LYS A 819 -14.62 10.41 -35.98
CA LYS A 819 -15.76 9.54 -36.26
C LYS A 819 -16.32 9.79 -37.67
N THR A 820 -16.82 8.73 -38.31
CA THR A 820 -17.51 8.81 -39.62
C THR A 820 -18.76 9.70 -39.55
N ALA A 821 -19.48 9.69 -38.42
CA ALA A 821 -20.65 10.53 -38.17
C ALA A 821 -20.31 12.00 -37.79
N GLY A 822 -19.03 12.38 -37.77
CA GLY A 822 -18.55 13.67 -37.28
C GLY A 822 -18.16 13.65 -35.79
N GLY A 823 -17.24 14.54 -35.40
CA GLY A 823 -16.70 14.62 -34.03
C GLY A 823 -15.45 13.77 -33.79
N ILE A 824 -14.95 13.82 -32.55
CA ILE A 824 -13.78 13.08 -32.08
C ILE A 824 -14.25 11.92 -31.20
N MET A 825 -13.63 10.75 -31.36
CA MET A 825 -13.85 9.60 -30.48
C MET A 825 -13.16 9.85 -29.14
N GLU A 826 -13.93 9.79 -28.06
CA GLU A 826 -13.40 9.92 -26.72
C GLU A 826 -12.68 8.63 -26.28
N ALA A 827 -11.72 8.76 -25.36
CA ALA A 827 -10.98 7.62 -24.83
C ALA A 827 -11.92 6.61 -24.13
N SER A 828 -12.91 7.07 -23.38
CA SER A 828 -13.95 6.21 -22.77
C SER A 828 -14.68 5.31 -23.77
N GLU A 829 -15.00 5.83 -24.96
CA GLU A 829 -15.66 5.04 -26.02
C GLU A 829 -14.76 3.90 -26.49
N PHE A 830 -13.49 4.19 -26.76
CA PHE A 830 -12.49 3.19 -27.13
C PHE A 830 -12.30 2.14 -26.04
N LEU A 831 -12.12 2.58 -24.79
CA LEU A 831 -11.92 1.70 -23.63
C LEU A 831 -13.11 0.78 -23.36
N LYS A 832 -14.33 1.21 -23.70
CA LYS A 832 -15.53 0.38 -23.58
C LYS A 832 -15.48 -0.79 -24.58
N GLU A 833 -15.04 -0.52 -25.81
CA GLU A 833 -14.91 -1.56 -26.83
C GLU A 833 -13.79 -2.55 -26.51
N VAL A 834 -12.63 -2.09 -26.00
CA VAL A 834 -11.56 -2.99 -25.54
C VAL A 834 -12.06 -3.93 -24.45
N ARG A 835 -12.75 -3.38 -23.43
CA ARG A 835 -13.33 -4.18 -22.34
C ARG A 835 -14.30 -5.25 -22.86
N ARG A 836 -15.17 -4.87 -23.79
CA ARG A 836 -16.12 -5.79 -24.43
C ARG A 836 -15.40 -6.98 -25.08
N LEU A 837 -14.36 -6.71 -25.88
CA LEU A 837 -13.59 -7.75 -26.58
C LEU A 837 -12.82 -8.67 -25.62
N VAL A 838 -12.20 -8.11 -24.58
CA VAL A 838 -11.44 -8.88 -23.58
C VAL A 838 -12.35 -9.79 -22.75
N LEU A 839 -13.55 -9.32 -22.40
CA LEU A 839 -14.54 -10.13 -21.70
C LEU A 839 -15.07 -11.25 -22.60
N GLN A 840 -15.34 -10.96 -23.87
CA GLN A 840 -15.75 -11.98 -24.84
C GLN A 840 -14.68 -13.06 -24.99
N PHE A 841 -13.40 -12.69 -25.04
CA PHE A 841 -12.30 -13.66 -25.02
C PHE A 841 -12.31 -14.49 -23.73
N SER A 842 -12.42 -13.85 -22.57
CA SER A 842 -12.43 -14.51 -21.26
C SER A 842 -13.60 -15.51 -21.11
N LEU A 843 -14.77 -15.17 -21.66
CA LEU A 843 -15.94 -16.05 -21.73
C LEU A 843 -15.70 -17.23 -22.65
N GLY A 844 -15.09 -17.02 -23.82
CA GLY A 844 -14.70 -18.08 -24.74
C GLY A 844 -13.80 -19.13 -24.08
N GLU A 845 -12.86 -18.69 -23.25
CA GLU A 845 -11.93 -19.59 -22.55
C GLU A 845 -12.60 -20.45 -21.47
N LEU A 846 -13.85 -20.12 -21.08
CA LEU A 846 -14.62 -20.94 -20.16
C LEU A 846 -15.02 -22.26 -20.82
N PRO A 847 -15.02 -23.36 -20.05
CA PRO A 847 -15.50 -24.62 -20.57
C PRO A 847 -16.96 -24.54 -21.05
N GLY A 848 -17.27 -25.14 -22.19
CA GLY A 848 -18.56 -25.03 -22.87
C GLY A 848 -18.68 -23.91 -23.90
N PHE A 849 -17.88 -22.84 -23.79
CA PHE A 849 -17.81 -21.77 -24.79
C PHE A 849 -16.61 -21.91 -25.75
N ARG A 850 -15.60 -22.70 -25.37
CA ARG A 850 -14.37 -22.96 -26.18
C ARG A 850 -14.66 -23.45 -27.60
N ASP A 851 -15.61 -24.37 -27.75
CA ASP A 851 -15.94 -24.95 -29.07
C ASP A 851 -16.53 -23.89 -30.02
N ILE A 852 -17.24 -22.90 -29.46
CA ILE A 852 -17.78 -21.77 -30.22
C ILE A 852 -16.69 -20.75 -30.55
N GLN A 853 -15.71 -20.57 -29.67
CA GLN A 853 -14.56 -19.71 -29.93
C GLN A 853 -13.65 -20.29 -31.03
N GLN A 854 -13.50 -21.63 -31.10
CA GLN A 854 -12.72 -22.28 -32.15
C GLN A 854 -13.33 -22.09 -33.55
N THR A 855 -14.66 -22.12 -33.66
CA THR A 855 -15.36 -21.87 -34.94
C THR A 855 -15.25 -20.43 -35.44
N THR A 856 -14.96 -19.47 -34.56
CA THR A 856 -14.77 -18.04 -34.88
C THR A 856 -13.30 -17.64 -34.96
N GLN A 857 -12.38 -18.62 -35.00
CA GLN A 857 -10.93 -18.42 -35.04
C GLN A 857 -10.41 -17.48 -33.94
N GLY A 858 -11.09 -17.43 -32.79
CA GLY A 858 -10.68 -16.59 -31.67
C GLY A 858 -10.86 -15.09 -31.88
N ARG A 859 -11.58 -14.61 -32.90
CA ARG A 859 -11.78 -13.17 -33.21
C ARG A 859 -12.71 -12.42 -32.24
N GLY A 860 -13.21 -13.07 -31.20
CA GLY A 860 -14.13 -12.46 -30.24
C GLY A 860 -15.56 -12.25 -30.77
N GLU A 861 -15.93 -12.84 -31.91
CA GLU A 861 -17.34 -12.95 -32.34
C GLU A 861 -18.06 -14.02 -31.50
N GLY A 862 -18.07 -13.83 -30.17
CA GLY A 862 -18.68 -14.73 -29.22
C GLY A 862 -20.22 -14.66 -29.24
N VAL A 863 -20.85 -15.65 -28.65
CA VAL A 863 -22.30 -15.62 -28.39
C VAL A 863 -22.63 -14.44 -27.48
N ASP A 864 -23.61 -13.63 -27.86
CA ASP A 864 -24.06 -12.51 -27.04
C ASP A 864 -24.70 -13.05 -25.76
N LEU A 865 -24.13 -12.66 -24.61
CA LEU A 865 -24.59 -13.05 -23.28
C LEU A 865 -24.99 -11.79 -22.54
N ASP A 866 -26.08 -11.85 -21.77
CA ASP A 866 -26.46 -10.70 -20.95
C ASP A 866 -25.40 -10.42 -19.87
N PRO A 867 -25.15 -9.14 -19.52
CA PRO A 867 -24.15 -8.72 -18.54
C PRO A 867 -24.16 -9.45 -17.20
N VAL A 868 -25.35 -9.85 -16.71
CA VAL A 868 -25.52 -10.48 -15.40
C VAL A 868 -25.04 -11.93 -15.47
N THR A 869 -25.39 -12.64 -16.54
CA THR A 869 -24.87 -13.99 -16.83
C THR A 869 -23.36 -13.98 -17.06
N GLN A 870 -22.84 -13.00 -17.80
CA GLN A 870 -21.39 -12.85 -18.00
C GLN A 870 -20.67 -12.71 -16.65
N TYR A 871 -21.12 -11.77 -15.82
CA TYR A 871 -20.53 -11.57 -14.50
C TYR A 871 -20.62 -12.83 -13.64
N TYR A 872 -21.76 -13.51 -13.60
CA TYR A 872 -21.93 -14.71 -12.77
C TYR A 872 -20.92 -15.80 -13.14
N LEU A 873 -20.81 -16.13 -14.44
CA LEU A 873 -19.91 -17.18 -14.90
C LEU A 873 -18.45 -16.86 -14.62
N LEU A 874 -18.05 -15.64 -14.93
CA LEU A 874 -16.66 -15.21 -14.80
C LEU A 874 -16.28 -15.00 -13.33
N HIS A 875 -17.16 -14.42 -12.50
CA HIS A 875 -16.93 -14.33 -11.06
C HIS A 875 -16.77 -15.72 -10.47
N ARG A 876 -17.67 -16.64 -10.81
CA ARG A 876 -17.56 -18.03 -10.36
C ARG A 876 -16.25 -18.62 -10.87
N ALA A 877 -15.88 -18.44 -12.14
CA ALA A 877 -14.66 -18.97 -12.71
C ALA A 877 -13.36 -18.43 -12.08
N TYR A 878 -13.32 -17.19 -11.60
CA TYR A 878 -12.08 -16.61 -11.06
C TYR A 878 -12.03 -16.59 -9.53
N PHE A 879 -13.17 -16.40 -8.87
CA PHE A 879 -13.25 -16.28 -7.42
C PHE A 879 -13.99 -17.42 -6.73
N GLY A 880 -14.69 -18.26 -7.49
CA GLY A 880 -15.54 -19.32 -6.94
C GLY A 880 -16.80 -18.76 -6.27
N LEU A 881 -17.30 -19.53 -5.30
CA LEU A 881 -18.45 -19.17 -4.44
C LEU A 881 -18.01 -18.64 -3.06
N ASP A 882 -16.71 -18.61 -2.79
CA ASP A 882 -16.17 -18.08 -1.55
C ASP A 882 -16.10 -16.53 -1.62
N PRO A 883 -16.04 -15.82 -0.48
CA PRO A 883 -15.90 -14.36 -0.47
C PRO A 883 -14.66 -13.89 -1.21
N ALA A 884 -14.83 -12.87 -2.04
CA ALA A 884 -13.81 -12.26 -2.86
C ALA A 884 -13.62 -10.78 -2.50
N PRO A 885 -12.41 -10.22 -2.67
CA PRO A 885 -12.13 -8.83 -2.34
C PRO A 885 -13.05 -7.86 -3.10
N ALA A 886 -13.72 -6.95 -2.39
CA ALA A 886 -14.76 -6.11 -2.98
C ALA A 886 -14.27 -5.29 -4.19
N GLY A 887 -13.03 -4.77 -4.14
CA GLY A 887 -12.46 -3.99 -5.24
C GLY A 887 -12.32 -4.80 -6.55
N ALA A 888 -12.00 -6.09 -6.46
CA ALA A 888 -11.90 -6.95 -7.65
C ALA A 888 -13.29 -7.20 -8.25
N CYS A 889 -14.28 -7.48 -7.41
CA CYS A 889 -15.67 -7.68 -7.84
C CYS A 889 -16.27 -6.43 -8.48
N ILE A 890 -16.04 -5.24 -7.91
CA ILE A 890 -16.52 -3.96 -8.46
C ILE A 890 -15.91 -3.70 -9.85
N LEU A 891 -14.59 -3.84 -9.98
CA LEU A 891 -13.92 -3.70 -11.27
C LEU A 891 -14.50 -4.66 -12.32
N TYR A 892 -14.79 -5.89 -11.91
CA TYR A 892 -15.34 -6.91 -12.78
C TYR A 892 -16.80 -6.65 -13.17
N ALA A 893 -17.61 -6.17 -12.23
CA ALA A 893 -18.99 -5.74 -12.49
C ALA A 893 -19.01 -4.61 -13.52
N ASN A 894 -18.18 -3.58 -13.27
CA ASN A 894 -18.05 -2.43 -14.15
C ASN A 894 -17.58 -2.84 -15.56
N ALA A 895 -16.65 -3.80 -15.65
CA ALA A 895 -16.24 -4.36 -16.93
C ALA A 895 -17.41 -5.00 -17.68
N CYS A 896 -18.26 -5.77 -16.99
CA CYS A 896 -19.45 -6.38 -17.57
C CYS A 896 -20.55 -5.35 -17.90
N GLY A 897 -20.37 -4.07 -17.56
CA GLY A 897 -21.38 -3.02 -17.78
C GLY A 897 -22.48 -2.98 -16.71
N LYS A 898 -22.18 -3.45 -15.49
CA LYS A 898 -23.06 -3.42 -14.32
C LYS A 898 -22.34 -2.77 -13.14
N ASN A 899 -23.07 -2.35 -12.11
CA ASN A 899 -22.48 -1.97 -10.82
C ASN A 899 -22.84 -3.00 -9.74
N GLU A 900 -22.04 -3.06 -8.68
CA GLU A 900 -22.21 -4.03 -7.59
C GLU A 900 -23.55 -3.87 -6.86
N THR A 901 -24.04 -2.64 -6.75
CA THR A 901 -25.33 -2.36 -6.13
C THR A 901 -26.48 -2.95 -6.94
N GLU A 902 -26.43 -2.87 -8.26
CA GLU A 902 -27.41 -3.48 -9.17
C GLU A 902 -27.36 -5.01 -9.08
N LEU A 903 -26.16 -5.60 -9.11
CA LEU A 903 -25.99 -7.06 -9.00
C LEU A 903 -26.48 -7.62 -7.66
N LYS A 904 -26.36 -6.83 -6.57
CA LYS A 904 -26.83 -7.19 -5.22
C LYS A 904 -28.34 -6.97 -5.04
N MET A 905 -28.82 -5.77 -5.35
CA MET A 905 -30.17 -5.31 -4.99
C MET A 905 -31.21 -5.59 -6.07
N VAL A 906 -30.83 -5.65 -7.35
CA VAL A 906 -31.76 -5.87 -8.46
C VAL A 906 -31.71 -7.32 -8.90
N TRP A 907 -30.51 -7.85 -9.13
CA TRP A 907 -30.33 -9.20 -9.67
C TRP A 907 -30.14 -10.27 -8.59
N HIS A 908 -29.73 -9.87 -7.38
CA HIS A 908 -29.43 -10.75 -6.25
C HIS A 908 -28.57 -11.95 -6.64
N ILE A 909 -27.46 -11.67 -7.32
CA ILE A 909 -26.46 -12.67 -7.67
C ILE A 909 -25.25 -12.65 -6.74
N ILE A 910 -25.09 -11.57 -5.98
CA ILE A 910 -24.03 -11.40 -4.98
C ILE A 910 -24.59 -10.89 -3.65
N GLU A 911 -23.88 -11.19 -2.57
CA GLU A 911 -24.09 -10.59 -1.25
C GLU A 911 -22.80 -9.96 -0.72
N GLN A 912 -22.92 -9.10 0.30
CA GLN A 912 -21.79 -8.38 0.88
C GLN A 912 -21.45 -9.00 2.25
N GLY A 913 -20.27 -9.61 2.35
CA GLY A 913 -19.79 -10.34 3.52
C GLY A 913 -20.55 -11.64 3.82
N GLY A 914 -19.83 -12.74 4.07
CA GLY A 914 -20.42 -14.02 4.51
C GLY A 914 -19.38 -15.12 4.70
N LYS A 915 -19.34 -15.79 5.86
CA LYS A 915 -18.55 -17.03 6.02
C LYS A 915 -19.28 -18.18 5.32
N SER A 916 -18.53 -18.99 4.57
CA SER A 916 -19.00 -20.30 4.08
C SER A 916 -19.48 -21.16 5.26
N LYS A 917 -20.80 -21.43 5.35
CA LYS A 917 -21.33 -22.51 6.20
C LYS A 917 -20.99 -23.85 5.55
N LYS A 918 -19.74 -24.31 5.64
CA LYS A 918 -19.38 -25.68 5.25
C LYS A 918 -19.65 -26.66 6.39
N GLY A 919 -20.75 -27.41 6.26
CA GLY A 919 -20.89 -28.79 6.76
C GLY A 919 -21.20 -29.02 8.25
N ARG A 920 -22.49 -28.98 8.62
CA ARG A 920 -23.08 -29.85 9.66
C ARG A 920 -24.61 -29.88 9.47
N PRO A 921 -25.30 -31.03 9.69
CA PRO A 921 -26.76 -31.07 9.64
C PRO A 921 -27.33 -30.18 10.74
N ALA A 922 -28.48 -29.55 10.46
CA ALA A 922 -29.15 -28.63 11.35
C ALA A 922 -29.35 -29.25 12.75
N ALA A 923 -28.69 -28.68 13.75
CA ALA A 923 -29.12 -28.77 15.14
C ALA A 923 -29.96 -27.52 15.43
N THR A 924 -31.21 -27.77 15.81
CA THR A 924 -32.16 -26.79 16.33
C THR A 924 -31.62 -26.15 17.62
N ASP A 925 -31.98 -24.88 17.82
CA ASP A 925 -31.81 -24.06 19.02
C ASP A 925 -30.42 -23.44 19.29
N ALA A 926 -30.20 -22.26 18.71
CA ALA A 926 -29.37 -21.20 19.29
C ALA A 926 -29.85 -19.80 18.82
N ASN A 927 -29.97 -18.87 19.77
CA ASN A 927 -30.49 -17.51 19.61
C ASN A 927 -29.75 -16.68 18.52
N PRO A 928 -30.47 -15.91 17.67
CA PRO A 928 -29.88 -15.19 16.55
C PRO A 928 -29.61 -13.70 16.85
N GLU A 929 -28.76 -13.35 17.83
CA GLU A 929 -28.44 -11.92 18.10
C GLU A 929 -26.96 -11.55 18.32
N ASP A 930 -26.00 -12.47 18.18
CA ASP A 930 -24.57 -12.17 18.43
C ASP A 930 -23.64 -12.35 17.21
N GLU A 931 -24.00 -11.83 16.02
CA GLU A 931 -23.01 -11.61 14.95
C GLU A 931 -23.37 -10.40 14.06
N GLU A 932 -23.09 -9.18 14.51
CA GLU A 932 -22.97 -7.98 13.65
C GLU A 932 -22.20 -6.88 14.40
N SER A 933 -21.20 -6.17 13.87
CA SER A 933 -21.22 -5.50 12.55
C SER A 933 -19.88 -4.81 12.17
N GLU A 934 -18.69 -5.27 12.58
CA GLU A 934 -17.43 -4.57 12.25
C GLU A 934 -16.65 -5.07 11.00
N SER A 935 -17.18 -6.00 10.20
CA SER A 935 -16.46 -6.51 9.00
C SER A 935 -17.24 -6.58 7.68
N LYS A 936 -18.51 -6.16 7.65
CA LYS A 936 -19.40 -6.38 6.48
C LYS A 936 -19.08 -5.55 5.22
N GLY A 937 -18.00 -4.76 5.20
CA GLY A 937 -17.74 -3.79 4.13
C GLY A 937 -16.81 -4.24 2.99
N ASN A 938 -16.01 -5.29 3.15
CA ASN A 938 -14.77 -5.43 2.35
C ASN A 938 -14.75 -6.59 1.33
N GLU A 939 -15.77 -7.44 1.29
CA GLU A 939 -15.83 -8.62 0.41
C GLU A 939 -17.23 -8.81 -0.18
N TYR A 940 -17.30 -9.33 -1.40
CA TYR A 940 -18.53 -9.82 -2.03
C TYR A 940 -18.46 -11.32 -2.22
N ARG A 941 -19.58 -12.00 -2.08
CA ARG A 941 -19.72 -13.43 -2.34
C ARG A 941 -20.76 -13.66 -3.42
N LEU A 942 -20.47 -14.57 -4.35
CA LEU A 942 -21.45 -15.03 -5.33
C LEU A 942 -22.45 -15.97 -4.66
N LEU A 943 -23.74 -15.73 -4.89
CA LEU A 943 -24.81 -16.58 -4.38
C LEU A 943 -24.91 -17.84 -5.25
N SER A 944 -24.89 -19.00 -4.59
CA SER A 944 -25.13 -20.29 -5.27
C SER A 944 -26.56 -20.36 -5.79
N TRP A 945 -26.80 -21.24 -6.77
CA TRP A 945 -28.14 -21.40 -7.34
C TRP A 945 -29.20 -21.72 -6.28
N ARG A 946 -28.90 -22.54 -5.27
CA ARG A 946 -29.81 -22.88 -4.16
C ARG A 946 -30.20 -21.66 -3.31
N GLU A 947 -29.26 -20.78 -3.04
CA GLU A 947 -29.49 -19.56 -2.27
C GLU A 947 -30.36 -18.56 -3.04
N ARG A 948 -30.34 -18.65 -4.38
CA ARG A 948 -31.13 -17.78 -5.27
C ARG A 948 -32.56 -18.28 -5.49
N VAL A 949 -32.79 -19.56 -5.28
CA VAL A 949 -34.03 -20.28 -5.62
C VAL A 949 -35.19 -20.06 -4.63
N GLY A 950 -34.92 -19.53 -3.43
CA GLY A 950 -35.96 -19.13 -2.47
C GLY A 950 -36.80 -17.91 -2.88
N ARG A 951 -36.65 -17.46 -4.13
CA ARG A 951 -37.34 -16.30 -4.71
C ARG A 951 -38.40 -16.75 -5.69
N ASP A 952 -39.61 -16.24 -5.52
CA ASP A 952 -40.74 -16.55 -6.40
C ASP A 952 -40.56 -15.97 -7.81
N ASP A 953 -39.81 -14.86 -7.93
CA ASP A 953 -39.58 -14.10 -9.17
C ASP A 953 -38.30 -14.49 -9.94
N LEU A 954 -37.66 -15.63 -9.61
CA LEU A 954 -36.45 -16.07 -10.30
C LEU A 954 -36.76 -16.57 -11.72
N GLY A 955 -36.16 -15.94 -12.73
CA GLY A 955 -36.40 -16.23 -14.15
C GLY A 955 -37.55 -15.45 -14.77
N GLU A 956 -38.22 -14.57 -14.01
CA GLU A 956 -39.30 -13.70 -14.48
C GLU A 956 -38.81 -12.28 -14.79
N SER A 957 -39.58 -11.53 -15.59
CA SER A 957 -39.25 -10.15 -15.97
C SER A 957 -39.41 -9.20 -14.77
N ARG A 958 -38.44 -8.31 -14.56
CA ARG A 958 -38.46 -7.31 -13.46
C ARG A 958 -38.58 -5.91 -14.03
N GLY A 959 -39.69 -5.23 -13.77
CA GLY A 959 -39.88 -3.83 -14.20
C GLY A 959 -39.73 -3.62 -15.72
N GLY A 960 -40.08 -4.61 -16.54
CA GLY A 960 -39.91 -4.58 -17.99
C GLY A 960 -38.53 -5.03 -18.51
N LEU A 961 -37.60 -5.39 -17.62
CA LEU A 961 -36.28 -5.92 -18.01
C LEU A 961 -36.34 -7.43 -18.28
N THR A 962 -35.74 -7.84 -19.39
CA THR A 962 -35.61 -9.25 -19.78
C THR A 962 -34.81 -10.03 -18.72
N PRO A 963 -35.29 -11.19 -18.23
CA PRO A 963 -34.59 -11.96 -17.22
C PRO A 963 -33.27 -12.53 -17.77
N PRO A 964 -32.15 -12.42 -17.03
CA PRO A 964 -30.86 -13.00 -17.36
C PRO A 964 -30.93 -14.49 -17.66
N LEU A 965 -30.06 -14.96 -18.56
CA LEU A 965 -30.02 -16.36 -18.94
C LEU A 965 -29.66 -17.28 -17.77
N ILE A 966 -28.80 -16.82 -16.85
CA ILE A 966 -28.46 -17.55 -15.63
C ILE A 966 -29.65 -17.71 -14.68
N ASP A 967 -30.53 -16.70 -14.58
CA ASP A 967 -31.74 -16.76 -13.74
C ASP A 967 -32.70 -17.81 -14.29
N ARG A 968 -32.89 -17.82 -15.62
CA ARG A 968 -33.71 -18.83 -16.32
C ARG A 968 -33.15 -20.23 -16.11
N LEU A 969 -31.83 -20.42 -16.23
CA LEU A 969 -31.20 -21.71 -15.99
C LEU A 969 -31.42 -22.19 -14.55
N HIS A 970 -31.15 -21.34 -13.55
CA HIS A 970 -31.36 -21.71 -12.15
C HIS A 970 -32.82 -22.03 -11.82
N ARG A 971 -33.78 -21.34 -12.47
CA ARG A 971 -35.20 -21.66 -12.36
C ARG A 971 -35.53 -23.05 -12.92
N LEU A 972 -34.99 -23.40 -14.09
CA LEU A 972 -35.17 -24.73 -14.66
C LEU A 972 -34.52 -25.82 -13.79
N MET A 973 -33.33 -25.58 -13.25
CA MET A 973 -32.65 -26.49 -12.32
C MET A 973 -33.46 -26.74 -11.05
N TYR A 974 -34.08 -25.69 -10.50
CA TYR A 974 -34.96 -25.82 -9.34
C TYR A 974 -36.22 -26.64 -9.63
N LEU A 975 -36.92 -26.33 -10.73
CA LEU A 975 -38.12 -27.08 -11.11
C LEU A 975 -37.78 -28.55 -11.38
N PHE A 976 -36.62 -28.81 -11.99
CA PHE A 976 -36.11 -30.16 -12.20
C PHE A 976 -35.80 -30.87 -10.88
N GLU A 977 -35.12 -30.22 -9.92
CA GLU A 977 -34.87 -30.77 -8.57
C GLU A 977 -36.19 -31.12 -7.83
N LYS A 978 -37.26 -30.37 -8.08
CA LYS A 978 -38.62 -30.62 -7.56
C LYS A 978 -39.43 -31.64 -8.36
N ASN A 979 -38.82 -32.35 -9.32
CA ASN A 979 -39.48 -33.30 -10.22
C ASN A 979 -40.63 -32.69 -11.06
N ARG A 980 -40.63 -31.37 -11.30
CA ARG A 980 -41.63 -30.66 -12.12
C ARG A 980 -41.20 -30.62 -13.60
N VAL A 981 -40.99 -31.79 -14.17
CA VAL A 981 -40.42 -32.02 -15.51
C VAL A 981 -41.25 -31.36 -16.63
N THR A 982 -42.59 -31.38 -16.51
CA THR A 982 -43.50 -30.73 -17.47
C THR A 982 -43.32 -29.21 -17.49
N ASP A 983 -43.17 -28.59 -16.32
CA ASP A 983 -43.01 -27.14 -16.19
C ASP A 983 -41.65 -26.67 -16.71
N VAL A 984 -40.61 -27.51 -16.54
CA VAL A 984 -39.29 -27.29 -17.15
C VAL A 984 -39.40 -27.20 -18.67
N GLN A 985 -40.12 -28.13 -19.31
CA GLN A 985 -40.29 -28.13 -20.76
C GLN A 985 -41.12 -26.95 -21.24
N GLN A 986 -42.24 -26.64 -20.56
CA GLN A 986 -43.09 -25.49 -20.89
C GLN A 986 -42.32 -24.18 -20.84
N LEU A 987 -41.53 -23.93 -19.79
CA LEU A 987 -40.72 -22.71 -19.68
C LEU A 987 -39.56 -22.69 -20.68
N PHE A 988 -38.91 -23.84 -20.92
CA PHE A 988 -37.84 -23.94 -21.90
C PHE A 988 -38.31 -23.55 -23.31
N ASP A 989 -39.50 -24.01 -23.70
CA ASP A 989 -40.12 -23.68 -24.99
C ASP A 989 -40.66 -22.24 -25.00
N ALA A 990 -41.35 -21.80 -23.94
CA ALA A 990 -41.90 -20.45 -23.84
C ALA A 990 -40.82 -19.36 -23.89
N TRP A 991 -39.64 -19.63 -23.33
CA TRP A 991 -38.48 -18.73 -23.40
C TRP A 991 -37.63 -18.92 -24.67
N ALA A 992 -38.03 -19.81 -25.57
CA ALA A 992 -37.33 -20.13 -26.82
C ALA A 992 -35.84 -20.50 -26.61
N LEU A 993 -35.52 -21.16 -25.50
CA LEU A 993 -34.13 -21.47 -25.13
C LEU A 993 -33.46 -22.50 -26.05
N ALA A 994 -34.26 -23.26 -26.82
CA ALA A 994 -33.75 -24.17 -27.85
C ALA A 994 -33.05 -23.44 -29.02
N SER A 995 -33.50 -22.22 -29.34
CA SER A 995 -32.92 -21.34 -30.37
C SER A 995 -31.88 -20.36 -29.82
N GLU A 996 -31.78 -20.24 -28.49
CA GLU A 996 -30.79 -19.41 -27.82
C GLU A 996 -29.40 -20.07 -27.91
N LYS A 997 -28.53 -19.53 -28.76
CA LYS A 997 -27.20 -20.08 -29.01
C LYS A 997 -26.36 -20.15 -27.73
N ALA A 998 -26.63 -19.29 -26.76
CA ALA A 998 -25.87 -19.20 -25.51
C ALA A 998 -26.26 -20.27 -24.47
N PHE A 999 -27.46 -20.86 -24.58
CA PHE A 999 -28.03 -21.63 -23.48
C PHE A 999 -27.35 -22.99 -23.26
N ALA A 1000 -27.09 -23.75 -24.32
CA ALA A 1000 -26.37 -25.02 -24.19
C ALA A 1000 -24.91 -24.85 -23.69
N PRO A 1001 -24.13 -23.88 -24.21
CA PRO A 1001 -22.83 -23.50 -23.64
C PRO A 1001 -22.89 -23.08 -22.18
N LEU A 1002 -23.89 -22.28 -21.80
CA LEU A 1002 -24.10 -21.86 -20.41
C LEU A 1002 -24.30 -23.06 -19.48
N LEU A 1003 -25.17 -24.00 -19.87
CA LEU A 1003 -25.46 -25.20 -19.10
C LEU A 1003 -24.20 -26.07 -18.91
N GLN A 1004 -23.39 -26.20 -19.97
CA GLN A 1004 -22.11 -26.89 -19.92
C GLN A 1004 -21.12 -26.18 -18.98
N ALA A 1005 -21.01 -24.84 -19.07
CA ALA A 1005 -20.11 -24.05 -18.22
C ALA A 1005 -20.46 -24.18 -16.74
N VAL A 1006 -21.75 -24.08 -16.39
CA VAL A 1006 -22.22 -24.26 -15.00
C VAL A 1006 -21.90 -25.66 -14.48
N ARG A 1007 -22.08 -26.70 -15.30
CA ARG A 1007 -21.73 -28.08 -14.94
C ARG A 1007 -20.25 -28.25 -14.61
N GLU A 1008 -19.37 -27.66 -15.41
CA GLU A 1008 -17.92 -27.77 -15.21
C GLU A 1008 -17.42 -26.92 -14.04
N LEU A 1009 -17.98 -25.72 -13.86
CA LEU A 1009 -17.70 -24.90 -12.67
C LEU A 1009 -18.15 -25.61 -11.39
N ALA A 1010 -19.31 -26.27 -11.40
CA ALA A 1010 -19.77 -27.08 -10.26
C ALA A 1010 -18.81 -28.24 -9.94
N LEU A 1011 -18.27 -28.93 -10.95
CA LEU A 1011 -17.26 -29.97 -10.75
C LEU A 1011 -16.02 -29.42 -10.06
N ARG A 1012 -15.52 -28.27 -10.51
CA ARG A 1012 -14.35 -27.61 -9.92
C ARG A 1012 -14.61 -27.14 -8.48
N ASP A 1013 -15.79 -26.60 -8.22
CA ASP A 1013 -16.21 -26.15 -6.89
C ASP A 1013 -16.55 -27.32 -5.94
N LYS A 1014 -16.49 -28.56 -6.44
CA LYS A 1014 -16.85 -29.81 -5.74
C LYS A 1014 -18.33 -29.86 -5.31
N ASP A 1015 -19.23 -29.22 -6.07
CA ASP A 1015 -20.68 -29.35 -5.89
C ASP A 1015 -21.24 -30.45 -6.80
N ASP A 1016 -21.16 -31.69 -6.32
CA ASP A 1016 -21.66 -32.87 -7.04
C ASP A 1016 -23.17 -32.82 -7.30
N THR A 1017 -23.93 -32.09 -6.48
CA THR A 1017 -25.38 -32.05 -6.67
C THR A 1017 -25.75 -31.17 -7.85
N GLU A 1018 -25.19 -29.95 -7.89
CA GLU A 1018 -25.40 -29.04 -9.01
C GLU A 1018 -24.91 -29.65 -10.32
N ARG A 1019 -23.75 -30.31 -10.31
CA ARG A 1019 -23.21 -31.02 -11.48
C ARG A 1019 -24.19 -32.06 -12.02
N ARG A 1020 -24.73 -32.92 -11.14
CA ARG A 1020 -25.70 -33.98 -11.54
C ARG A 1020 -27.00 -33.40 -12.06
N ILE A 1021 -27.51 -32.33 -11.44
CA ILE A 1021 -28.74 -31.66 -11.88
C ILE A 1021 -28.54 -31.04 -13.27
N ALA A 1022 -27.45 -30.31 -13.49
CA ALA A 1022 -27.13 -29.72 -14.79
C ALA A 1022 -26.95 -30.80 -15.88
N GLU A 1023 -26.32 -31.92 -15.54
CA GLU A 1023 -26.12 -33.07 -16.45
C GLU A 1023 -27.43 -33.79 -16.80
N ALA A 1024 -28.29 -34.01 -15.80
CA ALA A 1024 -29.60 -34.62 -15.99
C ALA A 1024 -30.54 -33.71 -16.80
N LEU A 1025 -30.56 -32.41 -16.48
CA LEU A 1025 -31.31 -31.41 -17.23
C LEU A 1025 -30.83 -31.34 -18.70
N ALA A 1026 -29.52 -31.35 -18.94
CA ALA A 1026 -28.96 -31.38 -20.30
C ALA A 1026 -29.41 -32.63 -21.09
N SER A 1027 -29.44 -33.78 -20.42
CA SER A 1027 -29.86 -35.05 -21.02
C SER A 1027 -31.36 -35.05 -21.34
N GLN A 1028 -32.19 -34.58 -20.40
CA GLN A 1028 -33.63 -34.45 -20.62
C GLN A 1028 -33.94 -33.55 -21.82
N LEU A 1029 -33.33 -32.36 -21.88
CA LEU A 1029 -33.55 -31.38 -22.95
C LEU A 1029 -33.05 -31.88 -24.32
N LYS A 1030 -32.08 -32.81 -24.35
CA LYS A 1030 -31.62 -33.49 -25.59
C LYS A 1030 -32.58 -34.59 -26.04
N VAL A 1031 -33.16 -35.37 -25.12
CA VAL A 1031 -34.09 -36.46 -25.43
C VAL A 1031 -35.36 -35.91 -26.08
N THR A 1032 -35.93 -34.83 -25.55
CA THR A 1032 -37.14 -34.20 -26.12
C THR A 1032 -36.92 -33.63 -27.54
N LYS A 1033 -35.69 -33.18 -27.85
CA LYS A 1033 -35.34 -32.68 -29.20
C LYS A 1033 -35.38 -33.79 -30.26
N ARG A 1034 -35.08 -35.04 -29.89
CA ARG A 1034 -35.22 -36.22 -30.76
C ARG A 1034 -36.67 -36.64 -30.91
N THR A 1035 -37.44 -36.66 -29.82
CA THR A 1035 -38.86 -37.05 -29.83
C THR A 1035 -39.71 -36.09 -30.68
N VAL A 1036 -39.44 -34.78 -30.65
CA VAL A 1036 -40.15 -33.78 -31.48
C VAL A 1036 -39.75 -33.84 -32.97
N LEU A 1037 -38.52 -34.27 -33.29
CA LEU A 1037 -38.08 -34.49 -34.68
C LEU A 1037 -38.66 -35.79 -35.25
N GLU A 1038 -38.77 -36.84 -34.44
CA GLU A 1038 -39.45 -38.09 -34.81
C GLU A 1038 -40.97 -37.89 -34.94
N ASP A 1039 -41.63 -37.15 -34.05
CA ASP A 1039 -43.07 -36.85 -34.15
C ASP A 1039 -43.42 -35.93 -35.34
N ARG A 1040 -42.48 -35.10 -35.80
CA ARG A 1040 -42.63 -34.33 -37.05
C ARG A 1040 -42.41 -35.16 -38.31
N MET A 1041 -41.64 -36.25 -38.25
CA MET A 1041 -41.48 -37.20 -39.37
C MET A 1041 -42.62 -38.23 -39.43
N VAL A 1042 -43.35 -38.46 -38.33
CA VAL A 1042 -44.49 -39.41 -38.27
C VAL A 1042 -45.82 -38.77 -38.73
N ASN A 1043 -45.89 -37.45 -38.91
CA ASN A 1043 -47.11 -36.72 -39.34
C ASN A 1043 -47.07 -36.19 -40.79
N VAL A 1044 -46.39 -36.88 -41.71
CA VAL A 1044 -46.63 -36.71 -43.16
C VAL A 1044 -47.09 -38.05 -43.73
N ASP A 1045 -48.36 -38.06 -44.07
CA ASP A 1045 -49.22 -39.20 -44.40
C ASP A 1045 -48.71 -40.10 -45.53
N ILE A 1046 -49.03 -41.39 -45.38
CA ILE A 1046 -48.93 -42.42 -46.40
C ILE A 1046 -50.12 -42.26 -47.35
N GLY A 1047 -49.87 -41.76 -48.56
CA GLY A 1047 -50.75 -41.86 -49.72
C GLY A 1047 -49.98 -42.51 -50.88
N TYR A 1048 -50.30 -43.77 -51.17
CA TYR A 1048 -49.73 -44.60 -52.24
C TYR A 1048 -49.90 -43.97 -53.63
N GLU A 1049 -48.88 -44.06 -54.50
CA GLU A 1049 -48.98 -44.78 -55.79
C GLU A 1049 -47.64 -44.94 -56.55
N LYS A 1050 -47.24 -46.22 -56.72
CA LYS A 1050 -46.58 -46.88 -57.86
C LYS A 1050 -45.98 -46.01 -59.00
N LYS A 1051 -44.69 -46.21 -59.31
CA LYS A 1051 -44.19 -47.05 -60.43
C LYS A 1051 -42.68 -46.95 -60.68
N GLU A 1052 -42.12 -48.13 -60.97
CA GLU A 1052 -41.04 -48.44 -61.93
C GLU A 1052 -39.64 -47.82 -61.77
N SER A 1053 -38.77 -48.64 -61.18
CA SER A 1053 -37.31 -48.63 -61.33
C SER A 1053 -36.90 -49.12 -62.72
N THR A 1054 -36.09 -48.33 -63.43
CA THR A 1054 -35.21 -48.83 -64.50
C THR A 1054 -33.77 -48.80 -63.99
N GLU A 1055 -33.08 -49.90 -64.26
CA GLU A 1055 -31.69 -50.20 -63.96
C GLU A 1055 -30.72 -49.21 -64.66
N THR A 1056 -29.73 -48.68 -63.94
CA THR A 1056 -28.29 -49.00 -64.11
C THR A 1056 -27.44 -48.23 -63.10
#